data_AF-A0A4Y1RGD0-F1
#
_entry.id   AF-A0A4Y1RGD0-F1
#
_cell.length_a   1.000
_cell.length_b   1.000
_cell.length_c   1.000
_cell.angle_alpha   90.00
_cell.angle_beta   90.00
_cell.angle_gamma   90.00
#
_symmetry.space_group_name_H-M   'P 1'
#
loop_
_entity.id
_entity.type
_entity.pdbx_description
1 polymer ?
#
loop_
_entity_poly.entity_id
_entity_poly.type
_entity_poly.pdbx_seq_one_letter_code
_entity_poly.pdbx_strand_id
1 'polypeptide(L)'
;MHVNLSVTALSASLLSPKQFSANSKQTLLRFSQVSLSSPSIKVAFSSPVWCTLRSNSTMASQSGSGSKSIHDFTVKDAKGKDVDLSIYKGKVLLIVNVASQCGLTNSNYTELSQLYEKYKNQGLEILAFPCNQFGAQEPGSNDEIVEFACTRFKAEYPIFDKVDVNGDNAAPIYKFLKSSKGGLFGDGIKWNFSKFLVDKEGNVVDRYAPTTTPLSIEIEEEVEEGSWNERKSIGHFAAQQLNKSKPKAEECSPKFKQRVEVKMRGLNAIRDSYKRMTSQPTENPKTIYDFTVKDAKGNDVDLSVYKGKVLLIINVASKCGLTNSNYTELNQLYQQYKDQGLEVVAFPCNQFGDEEPGSNEEIEEFVCTRFKSEFPIFDKIEVNGDNAAPLYKFLKLGKWGFFGDDIQWNFTKFLVDRDGKVSDRYYPTTSPLSLETSDFRMASQPTEIPKTFYDFTVKDAKGNDADLSVYKGKVLLVINVASKCGLTNSNYTELNELYQKYKDQGLEILAFPCNQFGAQEPGSNEEIEDFVCTRFKSEFPIFDKVDSGTIEVNGDNTAPVYKFLKAGKWGFFGDDIQWNFTKFLVDKDGKVSDRYYPTTPPLALRREKKFKLAFVHLGPVYRMPSQANEFPSTKIYEFTVKDAKGKDVDLSVYRGKVLLIVNVASECGLTDENYPELTKLYQQYKDQGLEILAFPCNQFAAQEPGSNQQIEEFVCTRFKSGFQIFDKIEVNGDNAAPLYKFLRLGKWGFFDDDIQWNFAKFLVDKEGKVVNRYYPTTLPFSLEHDIKKLLAESHEC
;
A
#
# COMPACT_ATOMS: atom_id res chain seq x y z
N MET A 1 -16.68 -54.54 9.08
CA MET A 1 -15.79 -54.95 7.97
C MET A 1 -16.07 -54.07 6.76
N HIS A 2 -15.15 -54.02 5.80
CA HIS A 2 -15.08 -52.96 4.79
C HIS A 2 -16.21 -52.99 3.73
N VAL A 3 -16.54 -51.79 3.24
CA VAL A 3 -17.07 -51.55 1.89
C VAL A 3 -15.98 -50.77 1.14
N ASN A 4 -15.80 -51.04 -0.15
CA ASN A 4 -14.68 -50.52 -0.94
C ASN A 4 -15.18 -49.73 -2.17
N LEU A 5 -14.42 -48.73 -2.62
CA LEU A 5 -14.78 -47.90 -3.78
C LEU A 5 -14.37 -48.55 -5.11
N SER A 6 -15.02 -48.12 -6.20
CA SER A 6 -14.29 -47.77 -7.43
C SER A 6 -15.11 -46.82 -8.32
N VAL A 7 -14.41 -46.09 -9.20
CA VAL A 7 -14.93 -45.19 -10.24
C VAL A 7 -14.38 -45.67 -11.59
N THR A 8 -15.11 -45.44 -12.68
CA THR A 8 -14.59 -45.60 -14.05
C THR A 8 -14.89 -44.38 -14.91
N ALA A 9 -14.01 -44.11 -15.88
CA ALA A 9 -14.04 -43.01 -16.84
C ALA A 9 -13.69 -43.54 -18.25
N LEU A 10 -13.67 -42.67 -19.26
CA LEU A 10 -12.95 -42.68 -20.58
C LEU A 10 -13.57 -41.52 -21.41
N SER A 11 -12.88 -40.64 -22.16
CA SER A 11 -11.81 -40.76 -23.17
C SER A 11 -12.31 -41.18 -24.57
N ALA A 12 -11.86 -40.62 -25.71
CA ALA A 12 -11.00 -39.46 -26.00
C ALA A 12 -11.00 -39.14 -27.54
N SER A 13 -10.26 -38.10 -27.96
CA SER A 13 -9.63 -37.94 -29.31
C SER A 13 -10.53 -37.61 -30.53
N LEU A 14 -10.02 -37.05 -31.65
CA LEU A 14 -8.99 -36.04 -31.98
C LEU A 14 -8.92 -35.89 -33.54
N LEU A 15 -8.54 -34.71 -34.06
CA LEU A 15 -7.92 -34.37 -35.37
C LEU A 15 -8.60 -33.28 -36.23
N SER A 16 -7.77 -32.62 -37.05
CA SER A 16 -7.98 -31.37 -37.82
C SER A 16 -7.71 -31.63 -39.33
N PRO A 17 -7.37 -30.67 -40.24
CA PRO A 17 -7.43 -29.19 -40.25
C PRO A 17 -7.95 -28.55 -41.59
N LYS A 18 -7.72 -27.23 -41.78
CA LYS A 18 -7.69 -26.43 -43.05
C LYS A 18 -9.03 -25.98 -43.68
N GLN A 19 -9.08 -24.94 -44.55
CA GLN A 19 -8.41 -23.61 -44.63
C GLN A 19 -9.07 -22.77 -45.77
N PHE A 20 -8.91 -21.44 -45.78
CA PHE A 20 -9.18 -20.48 -46.88
C PHE A 20 -10.61 -20.37 -47.49
N SER A 21 -11.18 -19.16 -47.46
CA SER A 21 -11.20 -18.23 -48.62
C SER A 21 -12.14 -17.03 -48.35
N ALA A 22 -11.96 -15.91 -49.06
CA ALA A 22 -12.83 -14.74 -49.00
C ALA A 22 -12.95 -14.05 -50.36
N ASN A 23 -14.17 -13.62 -50.76
CA ASN A 23 -14.35 -12.51 -51.69
C ASN A 23 -15.77 -11.90 -51.67
N SER A 24 -16.03 -10.92 -52.54
CA SER A 24 -17.05 -9.87 -52.32
C SER A 24 -17.94 -9.52 -53.55
N LYS A 25 -19.05 -8.79 -53.26
CA LYS A 25 -19.83 -7.84 -54.11
C LYS A 25 -21.27 -8.20 -54.56
N GLN A 26 -22.19 -7.25 -54.27
CA GLN A 26 -23.30 -6.69 -55.10
C GLN A 26 -24.32 -7.66 -55.76
N THR A 27 -25.64 -7.46 -55.68
CA THR A 27 -26.39 -6.39 -56.40
C THR A 27 -27.90 -6.30 -55.98
N LEU A 28 -28.50 -5.13 -56.24
CA LEU A 28 -29.90 -4.60 -56.10
C LEU A 28 -31.14 -5.47 -56.44
N LEU A 29 -32.35 -4.87 -56.19
CA LEU A 29 -33.71 -4.97 -56.83
C LEU A 29 -34.86 -5.25 -55.79
N ARG A 30 -36.11 -4.72 -55.82
CA ARG A 30 -36.79 -3.55 -56.49
C ARG A 30 -38.26 -3.31 -55.96
N PHE A 31 -38.75 -2.05 -55.91
CA PHE A 31 -40.18 -1.55 -55.80
C PHE A 31 -41.02 -1.90 -54.53
N SER A 32 -42.11 -1.21 -54.11
CA SER A 32 -43.02 -0.11 -54.61
C SER A 32 -43.31 0.95 -53.50
N GLN A 33 -43.57 2.26 -53.67
CA GLN A 33 -44.78 3.00 -54.18
C GLN A 33 -46.14 2.60 -53.53
N VAL A 34 -47.12 3.47 -53.16
CA VAL A 34 -47.44 4.94 -53.31
C VAL A 34 -48.68 5.29 -52.39
N SER A 35 -49.16 6.51 -52.05
CA SER A 35 -48.62 7.87 -51.72
C SER A 35 -49.79 8.90 -51.41
N LEU A 36 -49.51 10.07 -50.78
CA LEU A 36 -50.36 11.31 -50.62
C LEU A 36 -51.65 11.26 -49.73
N SER A 37 -52.24 12.35 -49.16
CA SER A 37 -51.88 13.80 -48.93
C SER A 37 -52.81 14.51 -47.90
N SER A 38 -52.40 15.69 -47.38
CA SER A 38 -53.15 16.55 -46.41
C SER A 38 -54.28 17.43 -47.01
N PRO A 39 -55.04 18.18 -46.18
CA PRO A 39 -54.91 19.66 -46.17
C PRO A 39 -55.06 20.34 -44.78
N SER A 40 -54.94 21.68 -44.72
CA SER A 40 -54.87 22.50 -43.48
C SER A 40 -55.88 23.67 -43.44
N ILE A 41 -56.31 24.12 -42.25
CA ILE A 41 -57.11 25.35 -42.00
C ILE A 41 -56.49 26.17 -40.83
N LYS A 42 -56.87 27.46 -40.68
CA LYS A 42 -56.13 28.52 -39.96
C LYS A 42 -56.87 29.19 -38.77
N VAL A 43 -56.09 29.59 -37.76
CA VAL A 43 -56.12 30.87 -36.98
C VAL A 43 -57.39 31.29 -36.21
N ALA A 44 -57.25 31.56 -34.89
CA ALA A 44 -57.75 32.76 -34.19
C ALA A 44 -57.20 32.87 -32.74
N PHE A 45 -57.24 34.08 -32.14
CA PHE A 45 -56.91 34.36 -30.73
C PHE A 45 -58.16 34.36 -29.83
N SER A 46 -58.03 33.94 -28.57
CA SER A 46 -58.69 34.63 -27.43
C SER A 46 -58.17 34.19 -26.04
N SER A 47 -58.13 35.17 -25.15
CA SER A 47 -58.27 35.07 -23.68
C SER A 47 -59.54 35.88 -23.32
N PRO A 48 -60.17 35.81 -22.12
CA PRO A 48 -59.54 35.45 -20.83
C PRO A 48 -60.39 34.69 -19.76
N VAL A 49 -59.70 34.19 -18.73
CA VAL A 49 -60.05 34.30 -17.27
C VAL A 49 -61.24 33.52 -16.65
N TRP A 50 -60.91 32.87 -15.51
CA TRP A 50 -61.76 32.21 -14.48
C TRP A 50 -62.45 30.87 -14.85
N CYS A 51 -62.67 29.91 -13.93
CA CYS A 51 -62.44 29.93 -12.48
C CYS A 51 -61.84 28.62 -11.89
N THR A 52 -61.28 28.78 -10.69
CA THR A 52 -60.65 27.82 -9.75
C THR A 52 -61.00 26.32 -9.81
N LEU A 53 -59.94 25.49 -9.78
CA LEU A 53 -59.79 24.40 -8.80
C LEU A 53 -58.36 24.43 -8.24
N ARG A 54 -58.19 24.21 -6.93
CA ARG A 54 -56.89 24.24 -6.24
C ARG A 54 -56.32 22.82 -6.09
N SER A 55 -55.20 22.56 -6.74
CA SER A 55 -54.26 21.49 -6.38
C SER A 55 -52.87 22.12 -6.27
N ASN A 56 -52.19 21.95 -5.14
CA ASN A 56 -50.85 22.53 -4.93
C ASN A 56 -49.79 21.72 -5.67
N SER A 57 -49.48 22.12 -6.90
CA SER A 57 -48.33 21.63 -7.66
C SER A 57 -47.25 22.71 -7.75
N THR A 58 -46.29 22.69 -6.83
CA THR A 58 -45.05 23.45 -6.97
C THR A 58 -43.94 22.48 -7.40
N MET A 59 -43.51 22.61 -8.65
CA MET A 59 -42.42 21.80 -9.20
C MET A 59 -41.07 22.17 -8.58
N ALA A 60 -40.23 21.17 -8.34
CA ALA A 60 -38.80 21.34 -8.08
C ALA A 60 -37.97 20.35 -8.92
N SER A 61 -38.14 20.40 -10.25
CA SER A 61 -37.18 19.78 -11.16
C SER A 61 -35.88 20.58 -11.09
N GLN A 62 -34.84 20.03 -10.44
CA GLN A 62 -33.51 20.64 -10.42
C GLN A 62 -32.63 20.03 -11.51
N SER A 63 -32.46 20.78 -12.60
CA SER A 63 -31.44 20.54 -13.61
C SER A 63 -30.04 20.78 -13.02
N GLY A 64 -29.34 19.71 -12.66
CA GLY A 64 -28.05 19.73 -11.96
C GLY A 64 -26.85 20.21 -12.79
N SER A 65 -26.89 21.41 -13.34
CA SER A 65 -25.80 22.04 -14.12
C SER A 65 -25.51 23.49 -13.72
N GLY A 66 -25.81 23.87 -12.47
CA GLY A 66 -25.66 25.25 -11.97
C GLY A 66 -25.10 25.39 -10.54
N SER A 67 -24.87 24.29 -9.82
CA SER A 67 -24.18 24.32 -8.52
C SER A 67 -22.69 24.65 -8.69
N LYS A 68 -22.09 25.27 -7.68
CA LYS A 68 -20.65 25.58 -7.64
C LYS A 68 -19.91 24.87 -6.50
N SER A 69 -20.62 24.34 -5.50
CA SER A 69 -20.05 23.72 -4.31
C SER A 69 -20.78 22.41 -3.99
N ILE A 70 -20.05 21.44 -3.42
CA ILE A 70 -20.66 20.21 -2.88
C ILE A 70 -21.76 20.49 -1.86
N HIS A 71 -21.69 21.64 -1.20
CA HIS A 71 -22.59 22.08 -0.15
C HIS A 71 -23.92 22.67 -0.66
N ASP A 72 -24.13 22.70 -1.98
CA ASP A 72 -25.41 23.06 -2.60
C ASP A 72 -26.32 21.83 -2.84
N PHE A 73 -25.86 20.62 -2.52
CA PHE A 73 -26.56 19.37 -2.80
C PHE A 73 -27.29 18.81 -1.58
N THR A 74 -28.51 18.33 -1.81
CA THR A 74 -29.22 17.41 -0.91
C THR A 74 -29.10 15.99 -1.44
N VAL A 75 -28.82 15.03 -0.56
CA VAL A 75 -28.75 13.58 -0.84
C VAL A 75 -29.65 12.81 0.11
N LYS A 76 -29.84 11.51 -0.09
CA LYS A 76 -30.57 10.65 0.85
C LYS A 76 -29.62 9.85 1.75
N ASP A 77 -29.91 9.78 3.04
CA ASP A 77 -29.27 8.82 3.94
C ASP A 77 -29.71 7.38 3.64
N ALA A 78 -29.07 6.39 4.26
CA ALA A 78 -29.42 4.98 4.09
C ALA A 78 -30.91 4.65 4.40
N LYS A 79 -31.61 5.46 5.19
CA LYS A 79 -33.05 5.32 5.50
C LYS A 79 -33.95 6.10 4.53
N GLY A 80 -33.39 6.67 3.45
CA GLY A 80 -34.11 7.40 2.42
C GLY A 80 -34.52 8.83 2.80
N LYS A 81 -34.07 9.34 3.95
CA LYS A 81 -34.36 10.70 4.43
C LYS A 81 -33.37 11.69 3.83
N ASP A 82 -33.86 12.88 3.49
CA ASP A 82 -33.05 13.93 2.88
C ASP A 82 -32.05 14.56 3.87
N VAL A 83 -30.80 14.70 3.42
CA VAL A 83 -29.66 15.29 4.12
C VAL A 83 -29.05 16.38 3.24
N ASP A 84 -29.10 17.62 3.71
CA ASP A 84 -28.44 18.77 3.08
C ASP A 84 -26.93 18.74 3.39
N LEU A 85 -26.08 18.69 2.36
CA LEU A 85 -24.62 18.66 2.53
C LEU A 85 -24.03 20.01 2.95
N SER A 86 -24.84 21.06 3.10
CA SER A 86 -24.44 22.31 3.74
C SER A 86 -24.02 22.15 5.20
N ILE A 87 -24.45 21.08 5.88
CA ILE A 87 -24.03 20.74 7.26
C ILE A 87 -22.54 20.42 7.36
N TYR A 88 -21.88 20.08 6.25
CA TYR A 88 -20.45 19.74 6.22
C TYR A 88 -19.54 20.93 5.84
N LYS A 89 -20.08 22.14 5.71
CA LYS A 89 -19.29 23.37 5.46
C LYS A 89 -18.20 23.52 6.52
N GLY A 90 -16.96 23.77 6.09
CA GLY A 90 -15.79 23.85 6.97
C GLY A 90 -15.06 22.52 7.22
N LYS A 91 -15.60 21.37 6.78
CA LYS A 91 -14.92 20.06 6.80
C LYS A 91 -14.28 19.74 5.46
N VAL A 92 -13.16 19.01 5.50
CA VAL A 92 -12.61 18.31 4.32
C VAL A 92 -13.47 17.06 4.10
N LEU A 93 -13.89 16.79 2.86
CA LEU A 93 -14.69 15.60 2.56
C LEU A 93 -13.90 14.64 1.68
N LEU A 94 -13.92 13.35 2.01
CA LEU A 94 -13.53 12.27 1.11
C LEU A 94 -14.79 11.52 0.67
N ILE A 95 -15.21 11.73 -0.57
CA ILE A 95 -16.46 11.17 -1.11
C ILE A 95 -16.15 9.93 -1.95
N VAL A 96 -16.76 8.79 -1.62
CA VAL A 96 -16.35 7.47 -2.15
C VAL A 96 -17.56 6.66 -2.59
N ASN A 97 -17.51 6.06 -3.79
CA ASN A 97 -18.50 5.04 -4.18
C ASN A 97 -18.07 3.67 -3.64
N VAL A 98 -18.92 2.99 -2.85
CA VAL A 98 -18.55 1.76 -2.12
C VAL A 98 -19.34 0.53 -2.58
N ALA A 99 -18.79 -0.66 -2.29
CA ALA A 99 -19.40 -1.95 -2.61
C ALA A 99 -18.98 -3.03 -1.58
N SER A 100 -19.91 -3.88 -1.14
CA SER A 100 -19.66 -4.92 -0.12
C SER A 100 -19.05 -6.21 -0.68
N GLN A 101 -19.25 -6.52 -1.97
CA GLN A 101 -18.82 -7.77 -2.62
C GLN A 101 -17.74 -7.54 -3.70
N CYS A 102 -16.87 -6.55 -3.49
CA CYS A 102 -15.76 -6.22 -4.38
C CYS A 102 -14.43 -6.80 -3.86
N GLY A 103 -13.52 -7.19 -4.75
CA GLY A 103 -12.15 -7.61 -4.36
C GLY A 103 -11.35 -6.52 -3.62
N LEU A 104 -11.76 -5.25 -3.75
CA LEU A 104 -11.16 -4.09 -3.08
C LEU A 104 -11.81 -3.75 -1.72
N THR A 105 -12.91 -4.41 -1.33
CA THR A 105 -13.71 -4.06 -0.15
C THR A 105 -12.92 -4.15 1.14
N ASN A 106 -12.18 -5.24 1.36
CA ASN A 106 -11.50 -5.48 2.64
C ASN A 106 -10.41 -4.45 2.95
N SER A 107 -9.61 -4.04 1.95
CA SER A 107 -8.61 -2.98 2.14
C SER A 107 -9.27 -1.61 2.25
N ASN A 108 -10.18 -1.27 1.33
CA ASN A 108 -10.72 0.09 1.28
C ASN A 108 -11.58 0.43 2.49
N TYR A 109 -12.51 -0.41 2.94
CA TYR A 109 -13.30 -0.07 4.14
C TYR A 109 -12.42 -0.02 5.40
N THR A 110 -11.45 -0.93 5.56
CA THR A 110 -10.51 -0.92 6.69
C THR A 110 -9.68 0.37 6.73
N GLU A 111 -9.08 0.76 5.60
CA GLU A 111 -8.26 1.96 5.50
C GLU A 111 -9.10 3.26 5.57
N LEU A 112 -10.35 3.27 5.08
CA LEU A 112 -11.27 4.39 5.26
C LEU A 112 -11.62 4.58 6.74
N SER A 113 -11.88 3.51 7.49
CA SER A 113 -12.13 3.58 8.93
C SER A 113 -10.89 4.03 9.71
N GLN A 114 -9.69 3.58 9.33
CA GLN A 114 -8.43 4.05 9.93
C GLN A 114 -8.18 5.55 9.66
N LEU A 115 -8.38 6.01 8.43
CA LEU A 115 -8.24 7.41 8.04
C LEU A 115 -9.29 8.29 8.75
N TYR A 116 -10.53 7.83 8.83
CA TYR A 116 -11.59 8.55 9.54
C TYR A 116 -11.31 8.62 11.04
N GLU A 117 -10.93 7.52 11.70
CA GLU A 117 -10.58 7.51 13.13
C GLU A 117 -9.54 8.58 13.46
N LYS A 118 -8.49 8.65 12.64
CA LYS A 118 -7.37 9.56 12.81
C LYS A 118 -7.73 11.04 12.58
N TYR A 119 -8.63 11.35 11.66
CA TYR A 119 -8.90 12.74 11.23
C TYR A 119 -10.33 13.27 11.45
N LYS A 120 -11.30 12.46 11.91
CA LYS A 120 -12.69 12.89 12.21
C LYS A 120 -12.73 14.08 13.18
N ASN A 121 -11.93 13.99 14.24
CA ASN A 121 -11.77 15.05 15.25
C ASN A 121 -10.97 16.27 14.76
N GLN A 122 -10.35 16.17 13.59
CA GLN A 122 -9.53 17.23 12.97
C GLN A 122 -10.24 17.92 11.80
N GLY A 123 -11.49 17.52 11.49
CA GLY A 123 -12.31 18.11 10.44
C GLY A 123 -12.34 17.36 9.11
N LEU A 124 -11.93 16.09 9.07
CA LEU A 124 -12.27 15.18 7.97
C LEU A 124 -13.70 14.64 8.14
N GLU A 125 -14.39 14.45 7.02
CA GLU A 125 -15.61 13.65 6.89
C GLU A 125 -15.42 12.65 5.74
N ILE A 126 -15.98 11.44 5.86
CA ILE A 126 -16.07 10.51 4.73
C ILE A 126 -17.53 10.34 4.36
N LEU A 127 -17.87 10.55 3.09
CA LEU A 127 -19.24 10.37 2.59
C LEU A 127 -19.27 9.14 1.68
N ALA A 128 -19.77 8.02 2.21
CA ALA A 128 -19.80 6.74 1.52
C ALA A 128 -21.14 6.52 0.80
N PHE A 129 -21.08 6.29 -0.51
CA PHE A 129 -22.25 6.11 -1.37
C PHE A 129 -22.25 4.70 -1.97
N PRO A 130 -23.10 3.77 -1.52
CA PRO A 130 -23.16 2.42 -2.08
C PRO A 130 -23.53 2.42 -3.56
N CYS A 131 -22.87 1.59 -4.38
CA CYS A 131 -23.06 1.59 -5.83
C CYS A 131 -23.02 0.18 -6.44
N ASN A 132 -24.13 -0.22 -7.08
CA ASN A 132 -24.25 -1.57 -7.65
C ASN A 132 -23.91 -1.66 -9.15
N GLN A 133 -23.53 -0.55 -9.80
CA GLN A 133 -23.30 -0.50 -11.25
C GLN A 133 -22.10 -1.33 -11.74
N PHE A 134 -21.17 -1.68 -10.85
CA PHE A 134 -19.95 -2.39 -11.20
C PHE A 134 -20.04 -3.85 -10.76
N GLY A 135 -20.30 -4.75 -11.72
CA GLY A 135 -20.33 -6.19 -11.51
C GLY A 135 -21.41 -6.71 -10.55
N ALA A 136 -22.45 -5.92 -10.28
CA ALA A 136 -23.47 -6.20 -9.26
C ALA A 136 -22.90 -6.45 -7.84
N GLN A 137 -21.78 -5.79 -7.50
CA GLN A 137 -21.02 -6.02 -6.26
C GLN A 137 -21.58 -5.31 -5.01
N GLU A 138 -22.75 -4.68 -5.10
CA GLU A 138 -23.46 -4.09 -3.96
C GLU A 138 -24.96 -4.46 -3.99
N PRO A 139 -25.31 -5.76 -3.86
CA PRO A 139 -26.67 -6.22 -4.11
C PRO A 139 -27.65 -5.97 -2.95
N GLY A 140 -27.19 -6.01 -1.70
CA GLY A 140 -28.04 -5.94 -0.48
C GLY A 140 -28.78 -4.61 -0.31
N SER A 141 -29.79 -4.57 0.55
CA SER A 141 -30.49 -3.34 0.94
C SER A 141 -29.56 -2.36 1.67
N ASN A 142 -29.95 -1.08 1.76
CA ASN A 142 -29.17 -0.07 2.50
C ASN A 142 -28.94 -0.49 3.97
N ASP A 143 -29.90 -1.18 4.59
CA ASP A 143 -29.80 -1.67 5.95
C ASP A 143 -28.73 -2.75 6.09
N GLU A 144 -28.72 -3.74 5.18
CA GLU A 144 -27.66 -4.77 5.11
C GLU A 144 -26.28 -4.17 4.81
N ILE A 145 -26.20 -3.10 4.00
CA ILE A 145 -24.93 -2.43 3.66
C ILE A 145 -24.39 -1.63 4.84
N VAL A 146 -25.26 -0.90 5.56
CA VAL A 146 -24.88 -0.20 6.80
C VAL A 146 -24.47 -1.20 7.87
N GLU A 147 -25.24 -2.27 8.07
CA GLU A 147 -24.90 -3.34 9.01
C GLU A 147 -23.54 -3.97 8.65
N PHE A 148 -23.33 -4.33 7.39
CA PHE A 148 -22.06 -4.87 6.90
C PHE A 148 -20.88 -3.92 7.17
N ALA A 149 -20.97 -2.65 6.79
CA ALA A 149 -19.88 -1.70 6.94
C ALA A 149 -19.59 -1.36 8.42
N CYS A 150 -20.63 -1.16 9.23
CA CYS A 150 -20.49 -0.84 10.65
C CYS A 150 -19.99 -2.04 11.46
N THR A 151 -20.54 -3.25 11.26
CA THR A 151 -20.14 -4.44 12.03
C THR A 151 -18.78 -5.00 11.60
N ARG A 152 -18.52 -5.11 10.30
CA ARG A 152 -17.30 -5.75 9.76
C ARG A 152 -16.09 -4.82 9.77
N PHE A 153 -16.29 -3.54 9.53
CA PHE A 153 -15.21 -2.57 9.31
C PHE A 153 -15.26 -1.34 10.22
N LYS A 154 -16.19 -1.27 11.18
CA LYS A 154 -16.35 -0.15 12.12
C LYS A 154 -16.44 1.20 11.42
N ALA A 155 -17.23 1.25 10.33
CA ALA A 155 -17.51 2.50 9.63
C ALA A 155 -18.32 3.46 10.52
N GLU A 156 -17.66 4.40 11.17
CA GLU A 156 -18.29 5.48 11.95
C GLU A 156 -18.65 6.72 11.11
N TYR A 157 -18.40 6.67 9.81
CA TYR A 157 -18.66 7.76 8.86
C TYR A 157 -20.01 7.58 8.13
N PRO A 158 -20.67 8.67 7.70
CA PRO A 158 -21.95 8.61 7.01
C PRO A 158 -21.97 7.70 5.76
N ILE A 159 -22.89 6.72 5.78
CA ILE A 159 -23.27 5.89 4.64
C ILE A 159 -24.64 6.35 4.15
N PHE A 160 -24.70 6.68 2.87
CA PHE A 160 -25.88 7.24 2.21
C PHE A 160 -26.70 6.18 1.46
N ASP A 161 -27.81 6.62 0.87
CA ASP A 161 -28.63 5.81 -0.04
C ASP A 161 -27.80 5.28 -1.21
N LYS A 162 -28.19 4.12 -1.74
CA LYS A 162 -27.52 3.49 -2.88
C LYS A 162 -27.79 4.27 -4.16
N VAL A 163 -26.74 4.64 -4.89
CA VAL A 163 -26.83 5.50 -6.07
C VAL A 163 -26.16 4.95 -7.32
N ASP A 164 -26.75 5.30 -8.46
CA ASP A 164 -26.05 5.28 -9.74
C ASP A 164 -25.02 6.43 -9.79
N VAL A 165 -23.81 6.13 -10.28
CA VAL A 165 -22.72 7.12 -10.42
C VAL A 165 -22.38 7.42 -11.89
N ASN A 166 -22.87 6.59 -12.81
CA ASN A 166 -22.75 6.72 -14.27
C ASN A 166 -24.12 6.61 -14.97
N GLY A 167 -24.18 7.06 -16.23
CA GLY A 167 -25.40 7.08 -17.04
C GLY A 167 -26.34 8.23 -16.71
N ASP A 168 -27.47 8.29 -17.42
CA ASP A 168 -28.46 9.36 -17.28
C ASP A 168 -29.11 9.40 -15.89
N ASN A 169 -29.21 8.24 -15.24
CA ASN A 169 -29.71 8.09 -13.87
C ASN A 169 -28.71 8.51 -12.77
N ALA A 170 -27.45 8.82 -13.12
CA ALA A 170 -26.44 9.14 -12.11
C ALA A 170 -26.87 10.28 -11.18
N ALA A 171 -26.63 10.11 -9.88
CA ALA A 171 -27.04 11.08 -8.86
C ALA A 171 -26.45 12.48 -9.16
N PRO A 172 -27.18 13.58 -8.89
CA PRO A 172 -26.72 14.94 -9.20
C PRO A 172 -25.34 15.27 -8.61
N ILE A 173 -25.06 14.81 -7.39
CA ILE A 173 -23.75 14.94 -6.74
C ILE A 173 -22.64 14.25 -7.56
N TYR A 174 -22.87 13.06 -8.10
CA TYR A 174 -21.87 12.34 -8.90
C TYR A 174 -21.71 12.94 -10.31
N LYS A 175 -22.75 13.54 -10.88
CA LYS A 175 -22.61 14.36 -12.10
C LYS A 175 -21.70 15.58 -11.83
N PHE A 176 -21.90 16.27 -10.71
CA PHE A 176 -21.04 17.39 -10.30
C PHE A 176 -19.59 16.96 -10.04
N LEU A 177 -19.36 15.97 -9.16
CA LEU A 177 -18.02 15.46 -8.83
C LEU A 177 -17.21 15.07 -10.08
N LYS A 178 -17.84 14.31 -10.98
CA LYS A 178 -17.19 13.90 -12.23
C LYS A 178 -16.96 15.09 -13.18
N SER A 179 -17.86 16.08 -13.24
CA SER A 179 -17.65 17.30 -14.06
C SER A 179 -16.54 18.20 -13.51
N SER A 180 -16.35 18.27 -12.19
CA SER A 180 -15.31 19.07 -11.55
C SER A 180 -13.90 18.46 -11.67
N LYS A 181 -13.82 17.12 -11.73
CA LYS A 181 -12.56 16.36 -11.94
C LYS A 181 -12.78 15.26 -12.99
N GLY A 182 -13.11 15.70 -14.20
CA GLY A 182 -13.30 14.85 -15.37
C GLY A 182 -12.22 15.09 -16.41
N GLY A 183 -11.66 14.02 -16.97
CA GLY A 183 -10.71 14.11 -18.08
C GLY A 183 -11.42 14.40 -19.41
N LEU A 184 -10.70 14.98 -20.37
CA LEU A 184 -11.24 15.31 -21.71
C LEU A 184 -11.81 14.10 -22.47
N PHE A 185 -11.37 12.89 -22.14
CA PHE A 185 -11.79 11.62 -22.75
C PHE A 185 -12.93 10.90 -21.99
N GLY A 186 -13.62 11.60 -21.09
CA GLY A 186 -14.84 11.12 -20.43
C GLY A 186 -14.75 11.15 -18.91
N ASP A 187 -15.82 11.63 -18.27
CA ASP A 187 -15.92 11.87 -16.83
C ASP A 187 -16.15 10.59 -16.00
N GLY A 188 -16.67 9.53 -16.64
CA GLY A 188 -17.23 8.33 -16.01
C GLY A 188 -16.34 7.64 -14.99
N ILE A 189 -16.96 7.19 -13.89
CA ILE A 189 -16.31 6.41 -12.84
C ILE A 189 -16.07 4.99 -13.35
N LYS A 190 -14.86 4.46 -13.17
CA LYS A 190 -14.43 3.21 -13.83
C LYS A 190 -14.70 1.96 -12.98
N TRP A 191 -14.74 2.07 -11.66
CA TRP A 191 -15.03 0.97 -10.74
C TRP A 191 -15.48 1.47 -9.35
N ASN A 192 -15.82 0.52 -8.47
CA ASN A 192 -15.97 0.71 -7.04
C ASN A 192 -14.71 1.30 -6.38
N PHE A 193 -14.89 2.05 -5.31
CA PHE A 193 -13.86 2.76 -4.53
C PHE A 193 -13.09 3.84 -5.28
N SER A 194 -13.70 4.49 -6.28
CA SER A 194 -13.22 5.78 -6.77
C SER A 194 -13.52 6.87 -5.72
N LYS A 195 -12.59 7.81 -5.52
CA LYS A 195 -12.60 8.73 -4.37
C LYS A 195 -12.44 10.17 -4.85
N PHE A 196 -13.12 11.11 -4.22
CA PHE A 196 -12.99 12.54 -4.51
C PHE A 196 -12.65 13.30 -3.22
N LEU A 197 -11.57 14.07 -3.24
CA LEU A 197 -11.17 14.94 -2.14
C LEU A 197 -11.77 16.33 -2.35
N VAL A 198 -12.40 16.87 -1.32
CA VAL A 198 -13.12 18.16 -1.35
C VAL A 198 -12.63 19.03 -0.21
N ASP A 199 -12.35 20.32 -0.48
CA ASP A 199 -11.93 21.28 0.53
C ASP A 199 -13.09 21.83 1.36
N LYS A 200 -12.75 22.62 2.38
CA LYS A 200 -13.66 23.16 3.42
C LYS A 200 -14.73 24.10 2.86
N GLU A 201 -14.46 24.65 1.68
CA GLU A 201 -15.32 25.53 0.89
C GLU A 201 -16.21 24.74 -0.09
N GLY A 202 -15.99 23.42 -0.20
CA GLY A 202 -16.78 22.49 -0.99
C GLY A 202 -16.34 22.36 -2.46
N ASN A 203 -15.12 22.78 -2.79
CA ASN A 203 -14.55 22.60 -4.13
C ASN A 203 -13.88 21.22 -4.23
N VAL A 204 -14.08 20.52 -5.34
CA VAL A 204 -13.41 19.24 -5.59
C VAL A 204 -11.93 19.50 -5.90
N VAL A 205 -11.05 19.15 -4.94
CA VAL A 205 -9.61 19.35 -5.02
C VAL A 205 -8.97 18.29 -5.91
N ASP A 206 -9.36 17.03 -5.76
CA ASP A 206 -8.73 15.91 -6.45
C ASP A 206 -9.65 14.68 -6.61
N ARG A 207 -9.23 13.72 -7.44
CA ARG A 207 -9.95 12.47 -7.73
C ARG A 207 -8.99 11.28 -7.85
N TYR A 208 -9.16 10.30 -6.97
CA TYR A 208 -8.33 9.11 -6.91
C TYR A 208 -8.99 7.87 -7.53
N ALA A 209 -8.14 6.97 -8.03
CA ALA A 209 -8.55 5.73 -8.66
C ALA A 209 -9.03 4.68 -7.63
N PRO A 210 -9.82 3.69 -8.07
CA PRO A 210 -10.14 2.47 -7.31
C PRO A 210 -8.94 1.82 -6.60
N THR A 211 -7.79 1.81 -7.26
CA THR A 211 -6.53 1.20 -6.79
C THR A 211 -5.70 2.10 -5.88
N THR A 212 -6.01 3.40 -5.79
CA THR A 212 -5.38 4.29 -4.79
C THR A 212 -5.94 3.94 -3.42
N THR A 213 -5.08 3.53 -2.49
CA THR A 213 -5.53 3.10 -1.16
C THR A 213 -5.88 4.33 -0.30
N PRO A 214 -6.89 4.27 0.59
CA PRO A 214 -7.27 5.43 1.39
C PRO A 214 -6.12 6.01 2.23
N LEU A 215 -5.23 5.18 2.79
CA LEU A 215 -4.07 5.68 3.54
C LEU A 215 -3.03 6.39 2.64
N SER A 216 -2.94 6.08 1.35
CA SER A 216 -2.04 6.82 0.45
C SER A 216 -2.47 8.28 0.19
N ILE A 217 -3.70 8.65 0.58
CA ILE A 217 -4.22 10.04 0.51
C ILE A 217 -3.81 10.85 1.75
N GLU A 218 -3.26 10.19 2.77
CA GLU A 218 -2.80 10.82 4.01
C GLU A 218 -1.48 11.60 3.83
N ILE A 219 -0.62 11.16 2.89
CA ILE A 219 0.80 11.53 2.86
C ILE A 219 1.14 12.37 1.62
N GLU A 220 1.26 13.69 1.82
CA GLU A 220 2.22 14.53 1.11
C GLU A 220 2.94 15.43 2.13
N GLU A 221 4.10 14.98 2.63
CA GLU A 221 5.19 15.86 3.07
C GLU A 221 6.48 15.03 3.21
N GLU A 222 7.48 15.33 2.37
CA GLU A 222 8.89 15.25 2.78
C GLU A 222 9.34 16.70 3.01
N VAL A 223 10.09 16.93 4.09
CA VAL A 223 10.54 18.28 4.50
C VAL A 223 12.01 18.45 4.18
N GLU A 224 12.33 19.33 3.23
CA GLU A 224 13.58 20.08 3.24
C GLU A 224 13.31 21.50 3.78
N GLU A 225 14.29 22.09 4.47
CA GLU A 225 14.12 23.37 5.15
C GLU A 225 14.08 24.55 4.14
N GLY A 226 13.01 25.36 4.20
CA GLY A 226 13.09 26.77 3.78
C GLY A 226 12.37 27.20 2.51
N SER A 227 11.10 26.84 2.30
CA SER A 227 10.22 27.64 1.42
C SER A 227 8.75 27.55 1.82
N TRP A 228 8.08 28.69 2.00
CA TRP A 228 6.63 28.74 2.29
C TRP A 228 5.82 28.70 1.00
N ASN A 229 4.95 27.69 0.85
CA ASN A 229 3.74 27.74 0.01
C ASN A 229 2.74 26.67 0.48
N GLU A 230 1.46 27.01 0.55
CA GLU A 230 0.40 26.15 1.10
C GLU A 230 0.04 24.98 0.15
N ARG A 231 -0.10 23.74 0.67
CA ARG A 231 -0.43 22.53 -0.13
C ARG A 231 -1.54 21.69 0.49
N LYS A 232 -2.56 21.35 -0.29
CA LYS A 232 -3.86 20.83 0.17
C LYS A 232 -3.90 19.31 0.41
N SER A 233 -3.21 18.80 1.44
CA SER A 233 -3.41 17.43 1.95
C SER A 233 -4.45 17.36 3.09
N ILE A 234 -4.95 16.16 3.43
CA ILE A 234 -5.85 15.96 4.58
C ILE A 234 -5.18 16.44 5.89
N GLY A 235 -3.88 16.13 6.06
CA GLY A 235 -3.08 16.60 7.19
C GLY A 235 -2.91 18.12 7.25
N HIS A 236 -2.65 18.77 6.11
CA HIS A 236 -2.52 20.23 6.03
C HIS A 236 -3.79 20.96 6.48
N PHE A 237 -4.95 20.52 5.99
CA PHE A 237 -6.24 21.10 6.38
C PHE A 237 -6.56 20.88 7.87
N ALA A 238 -6.17 19.73 8.44
CA ALA A 238 -6.31 19.44 9.87
C ALA A 238 -5.43 20.35 10.74
N ALA A 239 -4.15 20.55 10.36
CA ALA A 239 -3.16 21.31 11.13
C ALA A 239 -3.56 22.78 11.40
N GLN A 240 -4.37 23.39 10.53
CA GLN A 240 -4.86 24.76 10.68
C GLN A 240 -5.67 25.04 11.96
N GLN A 241 -6.18 24.02 12.66
CA GLN A 241 -6.86 24.17 13.96
C GLN A 241 -5.89 24.57 15.09
N LEU A 242 -4.71 23.94 15.17
CA LEU A 242 -3.83 24.01 16.34
C LEU A 242 -3.10 25.37 16.50
N ASN A 243 -2.93 26.13 15.42
CA ASN A 243 -2.17 27.38 15.43
C ASN A 243 -2.99 28.65 15.75
N LYS A 244 -4.30 28.55 16.03
CA LYS A 244 -5.15 29.72 16.34
C LYS A 244 -5.26 30.06 17.84
N SER A 245 -4.56 29.35 18.72
CA SER A 245 -4.73 29.44 20.19
C SER A 245 -3.45 29.79 20.99
N LYS A 246 -2.62 30.72 20.48
CA LYS A 246 -1.57 31.40 21.28
C LYS A 246 -1.92 32.88 21.49
N PRO A 247 -2.37 33.30 22.70
CA PRO A 247 -2.57 34.71 22.99
C PRO A 247 -1.22 35.44 23.12
N LYS A 248 -1.14 36.69 22.63
CA LYS A 248 -0.01 37.59 22.93
C LYS A 248 -0.03 37.98 24.41
N ALA A 249 1.15 38.22 24.97
CA ALA A 249 1.30 38.70 26.34
C ALA A 249 1.16 40.23 26.38
N GLU A 250 0.19 40.72 27.16
CA GLU A 250 0.12 42.11 27.65
C GLU A 250 -0.11 42.09 29.17
N GLU A 251 0.28 43.17 29.84
CA GLU A 251 0.40 43.19 31.31
C GLU A 251 -0.96 43.17 32.02
N CYS A 252 -1.06 42.42 33.13
CA CYS A 252 -2.31 42.29 33.89
C CYS A 252 -2.13 42.62 35.38
N SER A 253 -3.13 43.30 35.95
CA SER A 253 -3.02 44.09 37.19
C SER A 253 -2.76 43.28 38.47
N PRO A 254 -2.28 43.93 39.56
CA PRO A 254 -1.89 43.25 40.81
C PRO A 254 -2.96 42.35 41.44
N LYS A 255 -4.25 42.62 41.22
CA LYS A 255 -5.36 41.82 41.77
C LYS A 255 -5.42 40.38 41.23
N PHE A 256 -4.73 40.06 40.13
CA PHE A 256 -4.68 38.68 39.62
C PHE A 256 -3.72 37.79 40.42
N LYS A 257 -2.54 38.30 40.83
CA LYS A 257 -1.50 37.50 41.52
C LYS A 257 -2.02 36.84 42.79
N GLN A 258 -2.76 37.58 43.62
CA GLN A 258 -3.25 37.11 44.92
C GLN A 258 -4.29 35.95 44.81
N ARG A 259 -5.01 35.83 43.69
CA ARG A 259 -5.89 34.67 43.42
C ARG A 259 -5.14 33.44 42.90
N VAL A 260 -3.98 33.62 42.29
CA VAL A 260 -3.15 32.51 41.77
C VAL A 260 -2.40 31.82 42.91
N GLU A 261 -1.80 32.57 43.85
CA GLU A 261 -1.01 31.99 44.95
C GLU A 261 -1.82 31.04 45.84
N VAL A 262 -3.06 31.39 46.18
CA VAL A 262 -3.95 30.54 46.99
C VAL A 262 -4.25 29.21 46.26
N LYS A 263 -4.47 29.26 44.94
CA LYS A 263 -4.75 28.06 44.14
C LYS A 263 -3.50 27.18 43.96
N MET A 264 -2.32 27.79 43.83
CA MET A 264 -1.04 27.09 43.75
C MET A 264 -0.66 26.38 45.06
N ARG A 265 -0.97 26.96 46.24
CA ARG A 265 -0.74 26.28 47.53
C ARG A 265 -1.59 25.00 47.66
N GLY A 266 -2.85 25.02 47.22
CA GLY A 266 -3.69 23.83 47.16
C GLY A 266 -3.16 22.75 46.20
N LEU A 267 -2.75 23.14 45.00
CA LEU A 267 -2.19 22.21 44.01
C LEU A 267 -0.87 21.58 44.47
N ASN A 268 0.00 22.33 45.15
CA ASN A 268 1.23 21.76 45.71
C ASN A 268 0.96 20.81 46.88
N ALA A 269 0.00 21.12 47.76
CA ALA A 269 -0.40 20.21 48.83
C ALA A 269 -0.95 18.87 48.30
N ILE A 270 -1.72 18.89 47.20
CA ILE A 270 -2.17 17.68 46.50
C ILE A 270 -0.97 16.92 45.90
N ARG A 271 -0.04 17.63 45.24
CA ARG A 271 1.17 17.04 44.64
C ARG A 271 2.08 16.36 45.67
N ASP A 272 2.22 16.95 46.85
CA ASP A 272 3.02 16.41 47.95
C ASP A 272 2.25 15.34 48.75
N SER A 273 0.92 15.26 48.64
CA SER A 273 0.15 14.09 49.08
C SER A 273 0.39 12.91 48.13
N TYR A 274 0.30 13.16 46.82
CA TYR A 274 0.54 12.15 45.77
C TYR A 274 1.94 11.53 45.89
N LYS A 275 2.99 12.36 46.04
CA LYS A 275 4.37 11.91 46.27
C LYS A 275 4.58 11.07 47.53
N ARG A 276 3.70 11.17 48.54
CA ARG A 276 3.74 10.37 49.77
C ARG A 276 2.85 9.13 49.73
N MET A 277 1.97 9.01 48.73
CA MET A 277 1.28 7.76 48.40
C MET A 277 2.13 6.88 47.47
N THR A 278 2.88 7.46 46.53
CA THR A 278 3.76 6.72 45.59
C THR A 278 5.13 6.38 46.18
N SER A 279 5.23 6.15 47.49
CA SER A 279 6.49 5.84 48.20
C SER A 279 6.48 4.47 48.89
N GLN A 280 5.96 3.46 48.19
CA GLN A 280 6.26 2.05 48.43
C GLN A 280 6.72 1.42 47.10
N PRO A 281 7.80 0.60 47.08
CA PRO A 281 8.32 0.01 45.87
C PRO A 281 7.57 -1.29 45.52
N THR A 282 6.38 -1.16 44.94
CA THR A 282 5.85 -2.23 44.08
C THR A 282 6.57 -2.13 42.74
N GLU A 283 7.45 -3.09 42.42
CA GLU A 283 7.93 -3.19 41.04
C GLU A 283 6.73 -3.42 40.10
N ASN A 284 6.67 -2.67 38.99
CA ASN A 284 5.71 -3.01 37.95
C ASN A 284 6.07 -4.40 37.40
N PRO A 285 5.10 -5.31 37.21
CA PRO A 285 5.35 -6.64 36.67
C PRO A 285 6.03 -6.54 35.30
N LYS A 286 7.03 -7.41 35.09
CA LYS A 286 7.93 -7.41 33.93
C LYS A 286 7.54 -8.50 32.94
N THR A 287 6.84 -9.52 33.41
CA THR A 287 6.41 -10.72 32.67
C THR A 287 5.03 -11.17 33.15
N ILE A 288 4.38 -12.06 32.40
CA ILE A 288 3.17 -12.74 32.86
C ILE A 288 3.39 -13.64 34.09
N TYR A 289 4.63 -14.03 34.39
CA TYR A 289 4.98 -14.90 35.53
C TYR A 289 5.01 -14.15 36.86
N ASP A 290 4.78 -12.84 36.84
CA ASP A 290 4.64 -11.98 38.02
C ASP A 290 3.17 -11.91 38.50
N PHE A 291 2.27 -12.73 37.95
CA PHE A 291 0.83 -12.72 38.22
C PHE A 291 0.30 -14.03 38.82
N THR A 292 -0.56 -13.88 39.83
CA THR A 292 -1.45 -14.93 40.34
C THR A 292 -2.87 -14.67 39.84
N VAL A 293 -3.56 -15.72 39.41
CA VAL A 293 -4.96 -15.71 38.94
C VAL A 293 -5.76 -16.78 39.66
N LYS A 294 -7.08 -16.87 39.44
CA LYS A 294 -7.92 -17.92 40.03
C LYS A 294 -8.30 -18.99 39.03
N ASP A 295 -8.25 -20.26 39.43
CA ASP A 295 -8.86 -21.36 38.67
C ASP A 295 -10.40 -21.25 38.72
N ALA A 296 -11.11 -22.05 37.91
CA ALA A 296 -12.57 -22.07 37.89
C ALA A 296 -13.22 -22.37 39.27
N LYS A 297 -12.48 -22.94 40.22
CA LYS A 297 -12.91 -23.31 41.58
C LYS A 297 -12.52 -22.26 42.63
N GLY A 298 -11.92 -21.14 42.21
CA GLY A 298 -11.52 -20.01 43.05
C GLY A 298 -10.15 -20.16 43.75
N ASN A 299 -9.39 -21.23 43.47
CA ASN A 299 -8.05 -21.44 44.02
C ASN A 299 -7.04 -20.52 43.33
N ASP A 300 -6.05 -20.03 44.09
CA ASP A 300 -5.00 -19.18 43.53
C ASP A 300 -3.94 -20.00 42.78
N VAL A 301 -3.70 -19.63 41.52
CA VAL A 301 -2.73 -20.23 40.59
C VAL A 301 -1.69 -19.17 40.21
N ASP A 302 -0.45 -19.38 40.62
CA ASP A 302 0.70 -18.60 40.16
C ASP A 302 1.04 -18.99 38.72
N LEU A 303 1.04 -18.02 37.78
CA LEU A 303 1.37 -18.28 36.37
C LEU A 303 2.83 -18.70 36.16
N SER A 304 3.72 -18.54 37.14
CA SER A 304 5.09 -19.05 37.09
C SER A 304 5.19 -20.57 36.88
N VAL A 305 4.12 -21.34 37.15
CA VAL A 305 4.03 -22.78 36.82
C VAL A 305 4.14 -23.07 35.32
N TYR A 306 3.85 -22.08 34.47
CA TYR A 306 3.95 -22.20 33.01
C TYR A 306 5.27 -21.65 32.45
N LYS A 307 6.29 -21.43 33.29
CA LYS A 307 7.58 -20.89 32.87
C LYS A 307 8.30 -21.83 31.90
N GLY A 308 8.70 -21.29 30.74
CA GLY A 308 9.28 -22.07 29.65
C GLY A 308 8.26 -22.69 28.69
N LYS A 309 6.95 -22.49 28.89
CA LYS A 309 5.90 -22.78 27.90
C LYS A 309 5.58 -21.55 27.05
N VAL A 310 5.04 -21.80 25.86
CA VAL A 310 4.33 -20.80 25.03
C VAL A 310 2.92 -20.69 25.56
N LEU A 311 2.43 -19.50 25.92
CA LEU A 311 1.03 -19.37 26.35
C LEU A 311 0.20 -18.69 25.27
N LEU A 312 -0.96 -19.25 24.98
CA LEU A 312 -2.01 -18.59 24.22
C LEU A 312 -3.13 -18.19 25.21
N ILE A 313 -3.06 -16.94 25.69
CA ILE A 313 -4.01 -16.40 26.67
C ILE A 313 -5.22 -15.82 25.94
N ILE A 314 -6.43 -16.26 26.28
CA ILE A 314 -7.67 -15.94 25.54
C ILE A 314 -8.80 -15.58 26.50
N ASN A 315 -9.64 -14.61 26.12
CA ASN A 315 -10.95 -14.40 26.75
C ASN A 315 -12.03 -15.21 26.00
N VAL A 316 -12.82 -16.04 26.67
CA VAL A 316 -13.77 -16.97 26.04
C VAL A 316 -15.23 -16.70 26.43
N ALA A 317 -16.16 -17.18 25.60
CA ALA A 317 -17.59 -17.16 25.86
C ALA A 317 -18.33 -18.38 25.28
N SER A 318 -19.33 -18.90 25.98
CA SER A 318 -20.08 -20.11 25.58
C SER A 318 -21.22 -19.85 24.58
N LYS A 319 -21.79 -18.64 24.55
CA LYS A 319 -22.96 -18.30 23.70
C LYS A 319 -22.62 -17.42 22.49
N CYS A 320 -21.34 -17.20 22.23
CA CYS A 320 -20.87 -16.34 21.14
C CYS A 320 -21.02 -17.00 19.76
N GLY A 321 -21.28 -16.19 18.73
CA GLY A 321 -21.27 -16.67 17.33
C GLY A 321 -19.93 -17.28 16.90
N LEU A 322 -18.84 -16.94 17.58
CA LEU A 322 -17.48 -17.43 17.32
C LEU A 322 -17.09 -18.68 18.15
N THR A 323 -17.93 -19.14 19.08
CA THR A 323 -17.60 -20.22 20.04
C THR A 323 -17.27 -21.54 19.33
N ASN A 324 -18.07 -21.96 18.35
CA ASN A 324 -17.92 -23.29 17.75
C ASN A 324 -16.61 -23.44 16.97
N SER A 325 -16.22 -22.44 16.19
CA SER A 325 -14.94 -22.46 15.46
C SER A 325 -13.77 -22.32 16.43
N ASN A 326 -13.79 -21.34 17.34
CA ASN A 326 -12.66 -21.09 18.23
C ASN A 326 -12.36 -22.28 19.15
N TYR A 327 -13.34 -22.90 19.80
CA TYR A 327 -13.05 -24.07 20.64
C TYR A 327 -12.61 -25.31 19.84
N THR A 328 -13.17 -25.53 18.64
CA THR A 328 -12.74 -26.65 17.77
C THR A 328 -11.29 -26.47 17.33
N GLU A 329 -10.95 -25.28 16.85
CA GLU A 329 -9.62 -24.96 16.34
C GLU A 329 -8.58 -24.82 17.47
N LEU A 330 -8.95 -24.30 18.64
CA LEU A 330 -8.07 -24.30 19.83
C LEU A 330 -7.78 -25.71 20.31
N ASN A 331 -8.77 -26.62 20.28
CA ASN A 331 -8.54 -28.02 20.65
C ASN A 331 -7.62 -28.72 19.63
N GLN A 332 -7.78 -28.46 18.34
CA GLN A 332 -6.86 -28.98 17.31
C GLN A 332 -5.43 -28.47 17.52
N LEU A 333 -5.27 -27.15 17.69
CA LEU A 333 -3.99 -26.51 17.95
C LEU A 333 -3.33 -27.03 19.25
N TYR A 334 -4.10 -27.20 20.33
CA TYR A 334 -3.60 -27.71 21.60
C TYR A 334 -3.19 -29.17 21.52
N GLN A 335 -3.99 -30.03 20.88
CA GLN A 335 -3.63 -31.45 20.70
C GLN A 335 -2.34 -31.63 19.87
N GLN A 336 -2.06 -30.74 18.91
CA GLN A 336 -0.86 -30.79 18.07
C GLN A 336 0.42 -30.28 18.79
N TYR A 337 0.28 -29.40 19.78
CA TYR A 337 1.41 -28.62 20.33
C TYR A 337 1.58 -28.65 21.86
N LYS A 338 0.66 -29.21 22.64
CA LYS A 338 0.78 -29.31 24.12
C LYS A 338 2.09 -30.01 24.54
N ASP A 339 2.44 -31.10 23.86
CA ASP A 339 3.65 -31.88 24.12
C ASP A 339 4.94 -31.17 23.64
N GLN A 340 4.81 -30.12 22.83
CA GLN A 340 5.89 -29.21 22.43
C GLN A 340 5.99 -27.98 23.37
N GLY A 341 5.20 -27.94 24.45
CA GLY A 341 5.22 -26.88 25.44
C GLY A 341 4.30 -25.70 25.13
N LEU A 342 3.21 -25.89 24.37
CA LEU A 342 2.10 -24.95 24.35
C LEU A 342 1.21 -25.13 25.60
N GLU A 343 0.71 -24.02 26.13
CA GLU A 343 -0.45 -23.96 27.02
C GLU A 343 -1.52 -23.04 26.41
N VAL A 344 -2.79 -23.41 26.49
CA VAL A 344 -3.91 -22.48 26.24
C VAL A 344 -4.48 -22.08 27.61
N VAL A 345 -4.55 -20.77 27.88
CA VAL A 345 -4.97 -20.23 29.17
C VAL A 345 -6.25 -19.43 28.95
N ALA A 346 -7.39 -20.09 29.14
CA ALA A 346 -8.70 -19.55 28.76
C ALA A 346 -9.44 -18.96 29.97
N PHE A 347 -9.83 -17.69 29.85
CA PHE A 347 -10.53 -16.92 30.86
C PHE A 347 -11.95 -16.57 30.40
N PRO A 348 -13.02 -17.11 31.02
CA PRO A 348 -14.39 -16.76 30.66
C PRO A 348 -14.66 -15.26 30.88
N CYS A 349 -15.40 -14.61 29.97
CA CYS A 349 -15.68 -13.18 30.04
C CYS A 349 -17.09 -12.84 29.54
N ASN A 350 -17.88 -12.17 30.40
CA ASN A 350 -19.26 -11.79 30.07
C ASN A 350 -19.41 -10.33 29.59
N GLN A 351 -18.33 -9.53 29.53
CA GLN A 351 -18.39 -8.10 29.18
C GLN A 351 -18.88 -7.80 27.74
N PHE A 352 -19.00 -8.81 26.88
CA PHE A 352 -19.42 -8.66 25.49
C PHE A 352 -20.74 -9.42 25.28
N GLY A 353 -21.83 -8.67 25.06
CA GLY A 353 -23.14 -9.20 24.67
C GLY A 353 -23.84 -10.14 25.67
N ASP A 354 -23.39 -10.19 26.93
CA ASP A 354 -23.81 -11.20 27.92
C ASP A 354 -23.66 -12.66 27.40
N GLU A 355 -22.62 -12.89 26.57
CA GLU A 355 -22.38 -14.18 25.90
C GLU A 355 -21.79 -15.27 26.83
N GLU A 356 -21.46 -14.96 28.09
CA GLU A 356 -20.92 -15.92 29.07
C GLU A 356 -21.58 -15.82 30.45
N PRO A 357 -22.89 -16.07 30.58
CA PRO A 357 -23.64 -15.75 31.81
C PRO A 357 -23.63 -16.85 32.87
N GLY A 358 -23.22 -18.09 32.56
CA GLY A 358 -23.29 -19.24 33.48
C GLY A 358 -22.24 -19.21 34.60
N SER A 359 -22.35 -20.08 35.60
CA SER A 359 -21.30 -20.24 36.62
C SER A 359 -20.02 -20.85 36.05
N ASN A 360 -18.90 -20.80 36.79
CA ASN A 360 -17.66 -21.41 36.35
C ASN A 360 -17.81 -22.93 36.13
N GLU A 361 -18.62 -23.59 36.96
CA GLU A 361 -18.96 -25.01 36.83
C GLU A 361 -19.80 -25.30 35.58
N GLU A 362 -20.80 -24.46 35.27
CA GLU A 362 -21.60 -24.57 34.04
C GLU A 362 -20.73 -24.37 32.77
N ILE A 363 -19.71 -23.50 32.85
CA ILE A 363 -18.76 -23.22 31.77
C ILE A 363 -17.74 -24.37 31.62
N GLU A 364 -17.18 -24.89 32.73
CA GLU A 364 -16.34 -26.11 32.71
C GLU A 364 -17.13 -27.29 32.10
N GLU A 365 -18.37 -27.53 32.55
CA GLU A 365 -19.21 -28.63 32.03
C GLU A 365 -19.53 -28.43 30.54
N PHE A 366 -19.90 -27.23 30.11
CA PHE A 366 -20.15 -26.91 28.70
C PHE A 366 -18.92 -27.19 27.83
N VAL A 367 -17.74 -26.68 28.21
CA VAL A 367 -16.51 -26.84 27.44
C VAL A 367 -16.05 -28.29 27.41
N CYS A 368 -16.01 -28.96 28.56
CA CYS A 368 -15.59 -30.36 28.66
C CYS A 368 -16.53 -31.30 27.88
N THR A 369 -17.85 -31.13 28.02
CA THR A 369 -18.83 -32.02 27.41
C THR A 369 -19.00 -31.78 25.91
N ARG A 370 -19.05 -30.52 25.48
CA ARG A 370 -19.31 -30.15 24.08
C ARG A 370 -18.06 -30.23 23.20
N PHE A 371 -16.93 -29.71 23.68
CA PHE A 371 -15.72 -29.55 22.88
C PHE A 371 -14.60 -30.51 23.26
N LYS A 372 -14.61 -31.07 24.49
CA LYS A 372 -13.57 -31.96 25.02
C LYS A 372 -12.19 -31.28 25.07
N SER A 373 -12.16 -30.02 25.51
CA SER A 373 -10.91 -29.30 25.73
C SER A 373 -10.12 -29.94 26.88
N GLU A 374 -8.82 -30.10 26.66
CA GLU A 374 -7.86 -30.60 27.67
C GLU A 374 -7.03 -29.47 28.30
N PHE A 375 -7.24 -28.22 27.88
CA PHE A 375 -6.59 -27.04 28.43
C PHE A 375 -7.42 -26.42 29.57
N PRO A 376 -6.77 -25.76 30.56
CA PRO A 376 -7.46 -25.20 31.72
C PRO A 376 -8.39 -24.03 31.38
N ILE A 377 -9.57 -24.05 32.00
CA ILE A 377 -10.47 -22.91 32.12
C ILE A 377 -10.26 -22.26 33.51
N PHE A 378 -10.10 -20.94 33.52
CA PHE A 378 -9.87 -20.15 34.74
C PHE A 378 -11.17 -19.50 35.23
N ASP A 379 -11.09 -18.79 36.35
CA ASP A 379 -12.18 -17.98 36.90
C ASP A 379 -12.66 -16.92 35.89
N LYS A 380 -13.96 -16.58 35.95
CA LYS A 380 -14.55 -15.57 35.07
C LYS A 380 -14.07 -14.18 35.45
N ILE A 381 -13.61 -13.41 34.48
CA ILE A 381 -13.03 -12.07 34.71
C ILE A 381 -13.61 -10.98 33.81
N GLU A 382 -13.48 -9.75 34.30
CA GLU A 382 -13.53 -8.54 33.48
C GLU A 382 -12.15 -8.31 32.82
N VAL A 383 -12.13 -7.86 31.57
CA VAL A 383 -10.91 -7.62 30.77
C VAL A 383 -10.73 -6.15 30.37
N ASN A 384 -11.80 -5.35 30.40
CA ASN A 384 -11.85 -3.91 30.15
C ASN A 384 -12.34 -3.13 31.38
N GLY A 385 -12.11 -1.81 31.38
CA GLY A 385 -12.55 -0.90 32.44
C GLY A 385 -11.78 -1.01 33.76
N ASP A 386 -12.24 -0.26 34.77
CA ASP A 386 -11.59 -0.17 36.09
C ASP A 386 -11.52 -1.52 36.82
N ASN A 387 -12.51 -2.40 36.60
CA ASN A 387 -12.57 -3.74 37.18
C ASN A 387 -11.67 -4.76 36.48
N ALA A 388 -11.06 -4.46 35.32
CA ALA A 388 -10.30 -5.44 34.55
C ALA A 388 -9.23 -6.15 35.39
N ALA A 389 -9.10 -7.46 35.20
CA ALA A 389 -8.12 -8.28 35.92
C ALA A 389 -6.69 -7.73 35.74
N PRO A 390 -5.82 -7.77 36.78
CA PRO A 390 -4.46 -7.27 36.69
C PRO A 390 -3.65 -7.84 35.52
N LEU A 391 -3.83 -9.13 35.22
CA LEU A 391 -3.24 -9.77 34.05
C LEU A 391 -3.68 -9.08 32.75
N TYR A 392 -4.98 -8.86 32.53
CA TYR A 392 -5.47 -8.23 31.31
C TYR A 392 -5.06 -6.76 31.21
N LYS A 393 -5.01 -6.03 32.33
CA LYS A 393 -4.41 -4.69 32.37
C LYS A 393 -2.95 -4.69 31.89
N PHE A 394 -2.17 -5.74 32.19
CA PHE A 394 -0.80 -5.92 31.70
C PHE A 394 -0.72 -6.37 30.23
N LEU A 395 -1.51 -7.36 29.80
CA LEU A 395 -1.55 -7.81 28.40
C LEU A 395 -1.91 -6.66 27.44
N LYS A 396 -2.75 -5.73 27.90
CA LYS A 396 -3.13 -4.51 27.19
C LYS A 396 -1.99 -3.47 27.04
N LEU A 397 -0.91 -3.51 27.83
CA LEU A 397 0.21 -2.54 27.76
C LEU A 397 1.08 -2.64 26.51
N GLY A 398 0.97 -3.73 25.73
CA GLY A 398 1.65 -3.84 24.44
C GLY A 398 1.17 -2.78 23.44
N LYS A 399 2.04 -2.36 22.52
CA LYS A 399 1.76 -1.28 21.55
C LYS A 399 0.94 -1.80 20.36
N TRP A 400 -0.29 -2.25 20.64
CA TRP A 400 -1.16 -2.99 19.71
C TRP A 400 -1.79 -2.19 18.56
N GLY A 401 -1.35 -0.94 18.32
CA GLY A 401 -1.79 -0.10 17.21
C GLY A 401 -2.67 1.09 17.63
N PHE A 402 -3.47 1.60 16.68
CA PHE A 402 -4.17 2.89 16.80
C PHE A 402 -5.54 2.85 17.53
N PHE A 403 -6.08 1.66 17.85
CA PHE A 403 -7.45 1.51 18.38
C PHE A 403 -7.56 1.50 19.92
N GLY A 404 -6.57 2.08 20.62
CA GLY A 404 -6.45 1.98 22.07
C GLY A 404 -6.05 0.57 22.53
N ASP A 405 -6.04 0.35 23.85
CA ASP A 405 -5.60 -0.89 24.45
C ASP A 405 -6.74 -1.90 24.69
N ASP A 406 -7.99 -1.44 24.90
CA ASP A 406 -9.14 -2.28 25.28
C ASP A 406 -9.43 -3.49 24.36
N ILE A 407 -9.90 -4.57 24.97
CA ILE A 407 -10.34 -5.81 24.34
C ILE A 407 -11.63 -5.56 23.55
N GLN A 408 -11.73 -6.12 22.34
CA GLN A 408 -12.74 -5.69 21.37
C GLN A 408 -13.94 -6.65 21.26
N TRP A 409 -13.74 -7.94 21.57
CA TRP A 409 -14.79 -8.95 21.74
C TRP A 409 -14.24 -10.18 22.47
N ASN A 410 -15.12 -11.16 22.71
CA ASN A 410 -14.74 -12.55 23.02
C ASN A 410 -13.81 -13.15 21.94
N PHE A 411 -12.95 -14.07 22.37
CA PHE A 411 -11.88 -14.72 21.59
C PHE A 411 -10.77 -13.79 21.09
N THR A 412 -10.52 -12.66 21.76
CA THR A 412 -9.25 -11.93 21.61
C THR A 412 -8.12 -12.79 22.20
N LYS A 413 -6.97 -12.84 21.51
CA LYS A 413 -5.91 -13.81 21.82
C LYS A 413 -4.57 -13.12 21.99
N PHE A 414 -3.80 -13.50 22.99
CA PHE A 414 -2.44 -13.01 23.25
C PHE A 414 -1.47 -14.16 23.19
N LEU A 415 -0.46 -14.08 22.31
CA LEU A 415 0.64 -15.02 22.26
C LEU A 415 1.76 -14.53 23.18
N VAL A 416 2.28 -15.43 23.99
CA VAL A 416 3.26 -15.15 25.03
C VAL A 416 4.46 -16.10 24.87
N ASP A 417 5.66 -15.52 24.83
CA ASP A 417 6.91 -16.25 24.72
C ASP A 417 7.29 -17.01 26.00
N ARG A 418 8.31 -17.88 25.91
CA ARG A 418 8.83 -18.68 27.03
C ARG A 418 9.49 -17.87 28.16
N ASP A 419 9.82 -16.60 27.90
CA ASP A 419 10.32 -15.66 28.91
C ASP A 419 9.15 -14.96 29.64
N GLY A 420 7.91 -15.17 29.21
CA GLY A 420 6.71 -14.58 29.77
C GLY A 420 6.40 -13.18 29.22
N LYS A 421 6.87 -12.85 28.01
CA LYS A 421 6.57 -11.57 27.33
C LYS A 421 5.52 -11.78 26.25
N VAL A 422 4.59 -10.84 26.13
CA VAL A 422 3.56 -10.87 25.09
C VAL A 422 4.19 -10.47 23.75
N SER A 423 4.15 -11.34 22.74
CA SER A 423 4.68 -11.05 21.40
C SER A 423 3.63 -10.38 20.52
N ASP A 424 2.43 -10.96 20.48
CA ASP A 424 1.38 -10.65 19.52
C ASP A 424 0.01 -10.64 20.18
N ARG A 425 -0.90 -9.87 19.58
CA ARG A 425 -2.32 -9.82 19.91
C ARG A 425 -3.14 -10.05 18.64
N TYR A 426 -4.03 -11.03 18.67
CA TYR A 426 -4.89 -11.42 17.56
C TYR A 426 -6.35 -11.09 17.85
N TYR A 427 -7.10 -10.83 16.78
CA TYR A 427 -8.49 -10.41 16.87
C TYR A 427 -9.43 -11.61 17.16
N PRO A 428 -10.63 -11.34 17.72
CA PRO A 428 -11.74 -12.30 17.84
C PRO A 428 -11.92 -13.25 16.64
N THR A 429 -11.89 -12.67 15.44
CA THR A 429 -12.10 -13.35 14.15
C THR A 429 -10.85 -14.02 13.59
N THR A 430 -9.68 -13.88 14.21
CA THR A 430 -8.48 -14.64 13.83
C THR A 430 -8.66 -16.11 14.25
N SER A 431 -8.69 -16.99 13.25
CA SER A 431 -8.73 -18.46 13.41
C SER A 431 -7.57 -18.94 14.29
N PRO A 432 -7.81 -19.75 15.34
CA PRO A 432 -6.73 -20.39 16.10
C PRO A 432 -5.77 -21.21 15.23
N LEU A 433 -6.24 -21.91 14.19
CA LEU A 433 -5.34 -22.61 13.24
C LEU A 433 -4.48 -21.63 12.44
N SER A 434 -5.01 -20.45 12.09
CA SER A 434 -4.23 -19.39 11.43
C SER A 434 -3.14 -18.77 12.33
N LEU A 435 -3.04 -19.17 13.60
CA LEU A 435 -1.92 -18.83 14.48
C LEU A 435 -0.69 -19.72 14.25
N GLU A 436 -0.81 -20.85 13.53
CA GLU A 436 0.28 -21.78 13.13
C GLU A 436 1.32 -21.17 12.16
N THR A 437 1.40 -19.84 12.14
CA THR A 437 2.51 -19.04 11.63
C THR A 437 3.84 -19.43 12.27
N SER A 438 4.91 -18.96 11.62
CA SER A 438 6.29 -19.11 12.06
C SER A 438 6.54 -18.72 13.52
N ASP A 439 5.94 -17.65 14.03
CA ASP A 439 6.14 -17.20 15.43
C ASP A 439 5.76 -18.29 16.43
N PHE A 440 4.67 -19.00 16.15
CA PHE A 440 4.14 -20.08 16.97
C PHE A 440 4.98 -21.36 16.88
N ARG A 441 5.41 -21.72 15.66
CA ARG A 441 6.31 -22.86 15.39
C ARG A 441 7.72 -22.62 15.97
N MET A 442 8.19 -21.38 15.99
CA MET A 442 9.43 -20.96 16.64
C MET A 442 9.30 -21.03 18.16
N ALA A 443 8.18 -20.55 18.71
CA ALA A 443 7.93 -20.57 20.14
C ALA A 443 7.88 -22.00 20.70
N SER A 444 7.44 -23.01 19.94
CA SER A 444 7.37 -24.41 20.41
C SER A 444 8.71 -25.19 20.33
N GLN A 445 9.74 -24.71 19.63
CA GLN A 445 11.02 -25.44 19.45
C GLN A 445 12.04 -25.12 20.57
N PRO A 446 12.57 -26.11 21.33
CA PRO A 446 13.39 -25.82 22.52
C PRO A 446 14.86 -25.47 22.24
N THR A 447 15.28 -24.31 22.76
CA THR A 447 16.68 -23.84 22.99
C THR A 447 17.62 -23.62 21.78
N GLU A 448 18.50 -22.62 21.92
CA GLU A 448 19.57 -22.23 20.98
C GLU A 448 19.15 -21.99 19.51
N ILE A 449 18.08 -21.21 19.30
CA ILE A 449 17.76 -20.65 17.98
C ILE A 449 18.47 -19.29 17.81
N PRO A 450 19.20 -19.07 16.68
CA PRO A 450 19.74 -17.78 16.27
C PRO A 450 18.71 -16.63 16.34
N LYS A 451 19.12 -15.51 16.92
CA LYS A 451 18.25 -14.31 17.08
C LYS A 451 18.26 -13.44 15.83
N THR A 452 19.31 -13.56 15.03
CA THR A 452 19.55 -12.89 13.76
C THR A 452 20.17 -13.89 12.79
N PHE A 453 20.06 -13.61 11.49
CA PHE A 453 20.70 -14.41 10.43
C PHE A 453 22.23 -14.48 10.57
N TYR A 454 22.83 -13.51 11.27
CA TYR A 454 24.27 -13.45 11.53
C TYR A 454 24.74 -14.38 12.65
N ASP A 455 23.84 -14.99 13.44
CA ASP A 455 24.22 -15.92 14.51
C ASP A 455 24.25 -17.39 14.01
N PHE A 456 24.23 -17.61 12.68
CA PHE A 456 24.39 -18.92 12.04
C PHE A 456 25.83 -19.16 11.58
N THR A 457 26.33 -20.38 11.84
CA THR A 457 27.44 -20.97 11.09
C THR A 457 26.88 -21.90 10.02
N VAL A 458 27.39 -21.79 8.80
CA VAL A 458 27.06 -22.67 7.66
C VAL A 458 28.33 -23.29 7.09
N LYS A 459 28.22 -24.15 6.07
CA LYS A 459 29.38 -24.69 5.36
C LYS A 459 29.71 -23.88 4.11
N ASP A 460 30.98 -23.58 3.88
CA ASP A 460 31.46 -23.05 2.60
C ASP A 460 31.47 -24.16 1.52
N ALA A 461 31.69 -23.80 0.26
CA ALA A 461 31.77 -24.76 -0.85
C ALA A 461 32.83 -25.87 -0.66
N LYS A 462 33.77 -25.72 0.28
CA LYS A 462 34.86 -26.65 0.59
C LYS A 462 34.61 -27.46 1.87
N GLY A 463 33.45 -27.30 2.53
CA GLY A 463 33.05 -28.00 3.75
C GLY A 463 33.59 -27.41 5.06
N ASN A 464 34.26 -26.25 5.00
CA ASN A 464 34.72 -25.52 6.19
C ASN A 464 33.55 -24.79 6.86
N ASP A 465 33.66 -24.55 8.16
CA ASP A 465 32.69 -23.73 8.89
C ASP A 465 32.87 -22.24 8.56
N ALA A 466 31.80 -21.62 8.04
CA ALA A 466 31.71 -20.21 7.72
C ALA A 466 30.68 -19.54 8.65
N ASP A 467 31.18 -18.77 9.61
CA ASP A 467 30.38 -17.94 10.51
C ASP A 467 29.82 -16.72 9.75
N LEU A 468 28.49 -16.57 9.73
CA LEU A 468 27.82 -15.47 9.04
C LEU A 468 27.89 -14.13 9.79
N SER A 469 28.46 -14.11 11.00
CA SER A 469 28.72 -12.89 11.77
C SER A 469 29.65 -11.91 11.05
N VAL A 470 30.47 -12.39 10.12
CA VAL A 470 31.35 -11.56 9.27
C VAL A 470 30.59 -10.60 8.34
N TYR A 471 29.30 -10.86 8.09
CA TYR A 471 28.43 -10.02 7.26
C TYR A 471 27.59 -9.04 8.07
N LYS A 472 27.77 -8.96 9.40
CA LYS A 472 26.96 -8.14 10.30
C LYS A 472 27.00 -6.66 9.93
N GLY A 473 25.83 -6.08 9.67
CA GLY A 473 25.69 -4.70 9.19
C GLY A 473 25.56 -4.57 7.66
N LYS A 474 25.79 -5.64 6.88
CA LYS A 474 25.48 -5.68 5.43
C LYS A 474 24.01 -6.07 5.20
N VAL A 475 23.40 -5.50 4.18
CA VAL A 475 22.16 -6.02 3.59
C VAL A 475 22.50 -7.30 2.84
N LEU A 476 21.78 -8.40 3.06
CA LEU A 476 22.05 -9.68 2.38
C LEU A 476 20.91 -10.03 1.42
N LEU A 477 21.27 -10.54 0.25
CA LEU A 477 20.35 -11.25 -0.64
C LEU A 477 20.73 -12.74 -0.63
N VAL A 478 19.95 -13.55 0.09
CA VAL A 478 20.21 -14.99 0.27
C VAL A 478 19.37 -15.80 -0.70
N ILE A 479 19.99 -16.71 -1.46
CA ILE A 479 19.38 -17.31 -2.66
C ILE A 479 19.68 -18.80 -2.75
N ASN A 480 18.66 -19.62 -3.01
CA ASN A 480 18.88 -21.00 -3.46
C ASN A 480 19.15 -21.00 -4.98
N VAL A 481 20.31 -21.48 -5.42
CA VAL A 481 20.75 -21.39 -6.83
C VAL A 481 20.88 -22.74 -7.51
N ALA A 482 20.85 -22.76 -8.86
CA ALA A 482 21.04 -23.98 -9.64
C ALA A 482 21.66 -23.71 -11.02
N SER A 483 22.56 -24.58 -11.47
CA SER A 483 23.31 -24.43 -12.74
C SER A 483 22.57 -24.95 -13.98
N LYS A 484 21.60 -25.86 -13.82
CA LYS A 484 20.80 -26.44 -14.93
C LYS A 484 19.32 -26.03 -14.89
N CYS A 485 19.00 -24.88 -14.30
CA CYS A 485 17.67 -24.30 -14.32
C CYS A 485 17.41 -23.49 -15.60
N GLY A 486 16.15 -23.43 -16.06
CA GLY A 486 15.76 -22.50 -17.13
C GLY A 486 15.97 -21.02 -16.77
N LEU A 487 16.06 -20.72 -15.47
CA LEU A 487 16.25 -19.37 -14.92
C LEU A 487 17.74 -18.98 -14.68
N THR A 488 18.68 -19.92 -14.85
CA THR A 488 20.09 -19.74 -14.48
C THR A 488 20.76 -18.57 -15.19
N ASN A 489 20.60 -18.45 -16.51
CA ASN A 489 21.31 -17.43 -17.30
C ASN A 489 20.89 -16.01 -16.95
N SER A 490 19.59 -15.73 -16.86
CA SER A 490 19.09 -14.41 -16.48
C SER A 490 19.44 -14.08 -15.04
N ASN A 491 19.21 -15.01 -14.09
CA ASN A 491 19.46 -14.73 -12.68
C ASN A 491 20.93 -14.48 -12.38
N TYR A 492 21.89 -15.30 -12.84
CA TYR A 492 23.31 -15.02 -12.55
C TYR A 492 23.81 -13.73 -13.22
N THR A 493 23.37 -13.42 -14.44
CA THR A 493 23.74 -12.15 -15.11
C THR A 493 23.21 -10.95 -14.31
N GLU A 494 21.92 -10.94 -14.00
CA GLU A 494 21.28 -9.86 -13.26
C GLU A 494 21.74 -9.76 -11.79
N LEU A 495 22.10 -10.89 -11.14
CA LEU A 495 22.68 -10.90 -9.80
C LEU A 495 24.08 -10.28 -9.79
N ASN A 496 24.90 -10.53 -10.81
CA ASN A 496 26.21 -9.90 -10.92
C ASN A 496 26.08 -8.40 -11.19
N GLU A 497 25.20 -7.96 -12.09
CA GLU A 497 24.90 -6.53 -12.27
C GLU A 497 24.40 -5.87 -10.97
N LEU A 498 23.49 -6.53 -10.23
CA LEU A 498 22.99 -6.04 -8.94
C LEU A 498 24.11 -5.96 -7.90
N TYR A 499 24.96 -6.99 -7.80
CA TYR A 499 26.08 -7.02 -6.85
C TYR A 499 27.10 -5.93 -7.16
N GLN A 500 27.51 -5.77 -8.42
CA GLN A 500 28.45 -4.72 -8.83
C GLN A 500 27.92 -3.31 -8.50
N LYS A 501 26.60 -3.07 -8.63
CA LYS A 501 25.98 -1.76 -8.33
C LYS A 501 25.88 -1.45 -6.82
N TYR A 502 25.72 -2.46 -5.95
CA TYR A 502 25.41 -2.26 -4.53
C TYR A 502 26.42 -2.84 -3.52
N LYS A 503 27.45 -3.60 -3.93
CA LYS A 503 28.45 -4.16 -3.00
C LYS A 503 29.19 -3.09 -2.19
N ASP A 504 29.56 -2.00 -2.86
CA ASP A 504 30.14 -0.79 -2.24
C ASP A 504 29.18 -0.03 -1.32
N GLN A 505 27.86 -0.28 -1.45
CA GLN A 505 26.80 0.28 -0.61
C GLN A 505 26.39 -0.68 0.53
N GLY A 506 27.12 -1.79 0.72
CA GLY A 506 26.87 -2.76 1.78
C GLY A 506 25.91 -3.89 1.42
N LEU A 507 25.66 -4.18 0.13
CA LEU A 507 25.03 -5.44 -0.29
C LEU A 507 26.03 -6.60 -0.25
N GLU A 508 25.57 -7.76 0.21
CA GLU A 508 26.19 -9.07 -0.01
C GLU A 508 25.18 -10.01 -0.67
N ILE A 509 25.66 -10.95 -1.50
CA ILE A 509 24.82 -12.03 -2.04
C ILE A 509 25.35 -13.36 -1.52
N LEU A 510 24.50 -14.13 -0.85
CA LEU A 510 24.88 -15.44 -0.29
C LEU A 510 24.14 -16.54 -1.08
N ALA A 511 24.86 -17.23 -1.96
CA ALA A 511 24.29 -18.21 -2.87
C ALA A 511 24.52 -19.65 -2.36
N PHE A 512 23.43 -20.38 -2.15
CA PHE A 512 23.42 -21.75 -1.67
C PHE A 512 22.92 -22.68 -2.80
N PRO A 513 23.78 -23.51 -3.42
CA PRO A 513 23.36 -24.40 -4.49
C PRO A 513 22.31 -25.41 -3.99
N CYS A 514 21.26 -25.68 -4.78
CA CYS A 514 20.15 -26.54 -4.36
C CYS A 514 19.65 -27.44 -5.49
N ASN A 515 19.65 -28.75 -5.22
CA ASN A 515 19.27 -29.77 -6.19
C ASN A 515 17.85 -30.34 -5.99
N GLN A 516 17.22 -30.06 -4.83
CA GLN A 516 15.89 -30.54 -4.45
C GLN A 516 14.79 -30.20 -5.49
N PHE A 517 14.93 -29.07 -6.20
CA PHE A 517 14.01 -28.65 -7.25
C PHE A 517 14.39 -29.25 -8.61
N GLY A 518 13.87 -30.45 -8.89
CA GLY A 518 13.92 -31.09 -10.21
C GLY A 518 15.31 -31.59 -10.63
N ALA A 519 16.20 -31.88 -9.68
CA ALA A 519 17.59 -32.30 -9.92
C ALA A 519 18.40 -31.30 -10.80
N GLN A 520 18.10 -30.01 -10.66
CA GLN A 520 18.67 -28.94 -11.50
C GLN A 520 20.06 -28.46 -11.05
N GLU A 521 20.62 -29.04 -9.98
CA GLU A 521 21.99 -28.75 -9.54
C GLU A 521 22.78 -30.04 -9.24
N PRO A 522 23.02 -30.90 -10.26
CA PRO A 522 23.56 -32.24 -10.03
C PRO A 522 25.08 -32.27 -9.76
N GLY A 523 25.80 -31.16 -9.95
CA GLY A 523 27.26 -31.12 -9.82
C GLY A 523 27.77 -31.15 -8.38
N SER A 524 29.09 -31.33 -8.23
CA SER A 524 29.81 -31.07 -6.98
C SER A 524 29.96 -29.57 -6.72
N ASN A 525 30.32 -29.19 -5.49
CA ASN A 525 30.57 -27.78 -5.16
C ASN A 525 31.70 -27.18 -6.02
N GLU A 526 32.74 -27.96 -6.34
CA GLU A 526 33.85 -27.54 -7.21
C GLU A 526 33.39 -27.31 -8.66
N GLU A 527 32.55 -28.19 -9.21
CA GLU A 527 31.94 -28.01 -10.54
C GLU A 527 31.01 -26.79 -10.58
N ILE A 528 30.36 -26.46 -9.47
CA ILE A 528 29.46 -25.31 -9.35
C ILE A 528 30.26 -24.00 -9.16
N GLU A 529 31.31 -23.99 -8.32
CA GLU A 529 32.24 -22.86 -8.22
C GLU A 529 32.86 -22.55 -9.60
N ASP A 530 33.39 -23.55 -10.32
CA ASP A 530 33.97 -23.35 -11.65
C ASP A 530 32.93 -22.87 -12.67
N PHE A 531 31.75 -23.50 -12.74
CA PHE A 531 30.67 -23.08 -13.63
C PHE A 531 30.27 -21.61 -13.41
N VAL A 532 30.11 -21.19 -12.15
CA VAL A 532 29.70 -19.83 -11.82
C VAL A 532 30.83 -18.82 -12.08
N CYS A 533 32.07 -19.15 -11.69
CA CYS A 533 33.24 -18.29 -11.88
C CYS A 533 33.60 -18.11 -13.36
N THR A 534 33.66 -19.19 -14.14
CA THR A 534 34.07 -19.12 -15.56
C THR A 534 33.00 -18.52 -16.46
N ARG A 535 31.72 -18.89 -16.27
CA ARG A 535 30.62 -18.50 -17.15
C ARG A 535 30.06 -17.12 -16.84
N PHE A 536 29.90 -16.80 -15.55
CA PHE A 536 29.22 -15.59 -15.10
C PHE A 536 30.15 -14.58 -14.42
N LYS A 537 31.37 -14.98 -14.03
CA LYS A 537 32.36 -14.13 -13.33
C LYS A 537 31.83 -13.53 -12.03
N SER A 538 31.05 -14.33 -11.29
CA SER A 538 30.47 -13.88 -10.02
C SER A 538 31.56 -13.67 -8.96
N GLU A 539 31.47 -12.54 -8.25
CA GLU A 539 32.38 -12.18 -7.16
C GLU A 539 31.79 -12.47 -5.77
N PHE A 540 30.53 -12.89 -5.69
CA PHE A 540 29.83 -13.18 -4.44
C PHE A 540 30.01 -14.64 -3.99
N PRO A 541 30.01 -14.94 -2.68
CA PRO A 541 30.29 -16.28 -2.16
C PRO A 541 29.25 -17.33 -2.55
N ILE A 542 29.76 -18.50 -2.93
CA ILE A 542 29.01 -19.76 -3.07
C ILE A 542 29.25 -20.60 -1.81
N PHE A 543 28.19 -21.10 -1.21
CA PHE A 543 28.21 -21.95 -0.02
C PHE A 543 28.05 -23.43 -0.37
N ASP A 544 28.11 -24.30 0.63
CA ASP A 544 27.83 -25.72 0.47
C ASP A 544 26.43 -25.97 -0.10
N LYS A 545 26.31 -27.06 -0.85
CA LYS A 545 25.11 -27.46 -1.59
C LYS A 545 24.06 -28.01 -0.63
N VAL A 546 22.95 -27.29 -0.49
CA VAL A 546 21.79 -27.66 0.32
C VAL A 546 20.87 -28.60 -0.47
N ASP A 547 21.42 -29.78 -0.77
CA ASP A 547 20.76 -31.06 -1.05
C ASP A 547 21.88 -32.11 -1.22
N SER A 548 22.47 -32.52 -0.10
CA SER A 548 23.55 -33.52 -0.01
C SER A 548 23.08 -34.87 0.57
N GLY A 549 21.76 -35.07 0.65
CA GLY A 549 21.12 -36.28 1.21
C GLY A 549 20.90 -36.27 2.73
N THR A 550 21.33 -35.22 3.44
CA THR A 550 21.15 -35.08 4.91
C THR A 550 20.47 -33.78 5.34
N ILE A 551 20.50 -32.74 4.51
CA ILE A 551 19.96 -31.41 4.80
C ILE A 551 19.24 -30.87 3.55
N GLU A 552 18.03 -30.33 3.74
CA GLU A 552 17.13 -29.90 2.67
C GLU A 552 16.82 -28.39 2.70
N VAL A 553 16.09 -27.90 1.69
CA VAL A 553 15.53 -26.53 1.65
C VAL A 553 14.04 -26.51 2.04
N ASN A 554 13.31 -27.59 1.72
CA ASN A 554 11.96 -27.91 2.21
C ASN A 554 11.92 -29.31 2.83
N GLY A 555 10.87 -29.61 3.61
CA GLY A 555 10.74 -30.90 4.32
C GLY A 555 11.31 -30.89 5.73
N ASP A 556 11.18 -32.01 6.44
CA ASP A 556 11.50 -32.11 7.88
C ASP A 556 12.99 -31.83 8.15
N ASN A 557 13.87 -32.26 7.23
CA ASN A 557 15.32 -32.03 7.30
C ASN A 557 15.73 -30.66 6.73
N THR A 558 14.80 -29.69 6.60
CA THR A 558 15.15 -28.30 6.22
C THR A 558 16.29 -27.77 7.08
N ALA A 559 17.33 -27.20 6.46
CA ALA A 559 18.49 -26.59 7.11
C ALA A 559 18.07 -25.52 8.15
N PRO A 560 18.78 -25.39 9.29
CA PRO A 560 18.50 -24.34 10.28
C PRO A 560 18.42 -22.93 9.69
N VAL A 561 19.34 -22.60 8.77
CA VAL A 561 19.35 -21.32 8.03
C VAL A 561 18.10 -21.11 7.18
N TYR A 562 17.58 -22.17 6.53
CA TYR A 562 16.34 -22.11 5.77
C TYR A 562 15.08 -22.15 6.64
N LYS A 563 15.13 -22.78 7.83
CA LYS A 563 14.06 -22.66 8.85
C LYS A 563 13.90 -21.20 9.29
N PHE A 564 15.00 -20.47 9.51
CA PHE A 564 14.96 -19.03 9.82
C PHE A 564 14.50 -18.18 8.63
N LEU A 565 15.00 -18.41 7.41
CA LEU A 565 14.55 -17.67 6.22
C LEU A 565 13.06 -17.87 5.93
N LYS A 566 12.55 -19.10 6.09
CA LYS A 566 11.13 -19.42 5.96
C LYS A 566 10.27 -18.86 7.09
N ALA A 567 10.84 -18.43 8.21
CA ALA A 567 10.10 -17.88 9.35
C ALA A 567 9.47 -16.47 9.14
N GLY A 568 9.58 -15.87 7.95
CA GLY A 568 8.79 -14.69 7.59
C GLY A 568 7.32 -15.00 7.23
N LYS A 569 6.49 -13.96 7.13
CA LYS A 569 5.05 -14.09 6.84
C LYS A 569 4.80 -13.98 5.32
N TRP A 570 4.79 -15.12 4.63
CA TRP A 570 4.89 -15.21 3.15
C TRP A 570 3.57 -15.32 2.36
N GLY A 571 2.42 -15.34 3.04
CA GLY A 571 1.10 -15.28 2.39
C GLY A 571 0.61 -16.63 1.84
N PHE A 572 -0.19 -16.58 0.77
CA PHE A 572 -1.09 -17.67 0.36
C PHE A 572 -0.42 -19.00 -0.02
N PHE A 573 0.86 -18.99 -0.40
CA PHE A 573 1.60 -20.20 -0.81
C PHE A 573 2.37 -20.89 0.32
N GLY A 574 2.17 -20.45 1.57
CA GLY A 574 2.86 -21.01 2.73
C GLY A 574 4.32 -20.57 2.84
N ASP A 575 5.06 -21.24 3.73
CA ASP A 575 6.45 -20.93 4.03
C ASP A 575 7.45 -21.63 3.08
N ASP A 576 7.11 -22.79 2.54
CA ASP A 576 7.99 -23.58 1.66
C ASP A 576 8.45 -22.86 0.38
N ILE A 577 9.70 -23.11 0.00
CA ILE A 577 10.40 -22.51 -1.15
C ILE A 577 9.93 -23.19 -2.43
N GLN A 578 9.45 -22.41 -3.39
CA GLN A 578 8.67 -22.95 -4.51
C GLN A 578 9.53 -23.44 -5.68
N TRP A 579 10.73 -22.88 -5.85
CA TRP A 579 11.70 -23.31 -6.87
C TRP A 579 13.10 -22.76 -6.57
N ASN A 580 14.07 -23.17 -7.38
CA ASN A 580 15.38 -22.52 -7.49
C ASN A 580 15.26 -21.04 -7.92
N PHE A 581 16.20 -20.23 -7.45
CA PHE A 581 16.25 -18.76 -7.53
C PHE A 581 15.18 -18.01 -6.72
N THR A 582 14.64 -18.62 -5.65
CA THR A 582 13.91 -17.88 -4.61
C THR A 582 14.90 -17.02 -3.83
N LYS A 583 14.56 -15.75 -3.57
CA LYS A 583 15.51 -14.75 -3.04
C LYS A 583 14.95 -14.18 -1.74
N PHE A 584 15.73 -14.22 -0.67
CA PHE A 584 15.37 -13.63 0.62
C PHE A 584 16.22 -12.38 0.87
N LEU A 585 15.56 -11.29 1.24
CA LEU A 585 16.23 -10.07 1.69
C LEU A 585 16.38 -10.12 3.21
N VAL A 586 17.61 -9.97 3.69
CA VAL A 586 17.94 -9.82 5.10
C VAL A 586 18.48 -8.40 5.31
N ASP A 587 17.96 -7.69 6.31
CA ASP A 587 18.41 -6.35 6.65
C ASP A 587 19.75 -6.34 7.41
N LYS A 588 20.31 -5.14 7.61
CA LYS A 588 21.57 -4.90 8.32
C LYS A 588 21.59 -5.35 9.80
N ASP A 589 20.43 -5.67 10.37
CA ASP A 589 20.27 -6.17 11.74
C ASP A 589 20.02 -7.70 11.75
N GLY A 590 20.11 -8.34 10.58
CA GLY A 590 20.01 -9.78 10.40
C GLY A 590 18.58 -10.30 10.42
N LYS A 591 17.58 -9.47 10.15
CA LYS A 591 16.17 -9.89 10.09
C LYS A 591 15.73 -10.09 8.64
N VAL A 592 14.96 -11.14 8.39
CA VAL A 592 14.37 -11.39 7.07
C VAL A 592 13.29 -10.34 6.82
N SER A 593 13.52 -9.45 5.87
CA SER A 593 12.65 -8.30 5.60
C SER A 593 11.74 -8.56 4.39
N ASP A 594 12.20 -9.30 3.37
CA ASP A 594 11.35 -9.73 2.25
C ASP A 594 11.74 -11.06 1.60
N ARG A 595 10.86 -11.56 0.73
CA ARG A 595 11.09 -12.74 -0.12
C ARG A 595 10.51 -12.51 -1.50
N TYR A 596 11.30 -12.81 -2.53
CA TYR A 596 10.96 -12.65 -3.93
C TYR A 596 10.94 -14.00 -4.65
N TYR A 597 10.05 -14.11 -5.64
CA TYR A 597 9.82 -15.36 -6.37
C TYR A 597 11.01 -15.72 -7.29
N PRO A 598 11.17 -17.02 -7.63
CA PRO A 598 12.05 -17.51 -8.69
C PRO A 598 12.08 -16.64 -9.96
N THR A 599 10.89 -16.26 -10.41
CA THR A 599 10.64 -15.47 -11.63
C THR A 599 10.81 -13.97 -11.44
N THR A 600 11.00 -13.46 -10.22
CA THR A 600 11.33 -12.04 -9.99
C THR A 600 12.77 -11.79 -10.48
N PRO A 601 12.98 -10.94 -11.51
CA PRO A 601 14.32 -10.63 -12.03
C PRO A 601 15.15 -9.91 -10.95
N PRO A 602 16.42 -10.28 -10.70
CA PRO A 602 17.23 -9.60 -9.69
C PRO A 602 17.35 -8.08 -9.88
N LEU A 603 17.38 -7.57 -11.12
CA LEU A 603 17.39 -6.13 -11.36
C LEU A 603 16.05 -5.44 -11.07
N ALA A 604 14.94 -6.18 -11.05
CA ALA A 604 13.65 -5.65 -10.64
C ALA A 604 13.62 -5.31 -9.14
N LEU A 605 14.46 -5.96 -8.32
CA LEU A 605 14.59 -5.65 -6.89
C LEU A 605 15.00 -4.19 -6.63
N ARG A 606 15.71 -3.56 -7.58
CA ARG A 606 16.01 -2.11 -7.57
C ARG A 606 14.77 -1.21 -7.52
N ARG A 607 13.57 -1.77 -7.80
CA ARG A 607 12.28 -1.07 -7.76
C ARG A 607 11.49 -1.34 -6.47
N GLU A 608 11.78 -2.44 -5.78
CA GLU A 608 11.00 -2.92 -4.63
C GLU A 608 11.20 -2.05 -3.37
N LYS A 609 10.10 -1.79 -2.65
CA LYS A 609 10.10 -0.86 -1.51
C LYS A 609 10.99 -1.36 -0.37
N LYS A 610 10.93 -2.65 -0.02
CA LYS A 610 11.72 -3.20 1.08
C LYS A 610 13.21 -3.33 0.74
N PHE A 611 13.55 -3.72 -0.49
CA PHE A 611 14.94 -3.74 -0.97
C PHE A 611 15.62 -2.39 -0.75
N LYS A 612 14.97 -1.29 -1.12
CA LYS A 612 15.47 0.08 -0.92
C LYS A 612 15.56 0.47 0.56
N LEU A 613 14.51 0.19 1.34
CA LEU A 613 14.46 0.53 2.77
C LEU A 613 15.59 -0.12 3.59
N ALA A 614 16.10 -1.28 3.17
CA ALA A 614 17.22 -1.96 3.83
C ALA A 614 18.52 -1.11 3.85
N PHE A 615 18.74 -0.26 2.84
CA PHE A 615 19.93 0.60 2.75
C PHE A 615 19.79 1.95 3.45
N VAL A 616 18.56 2.42 3.74
CA VAL A 616 18.29 3.79 4.27
C VAL A 616 19.04 4.11 5.56
N HIS A 617 19.32 3.10 6.39
CA HIS A 617 19.99 3.27 7.69
C HIS A 617 21.52 3.09 7.65
N LEU A 618 22.11 2.85 6.47
CA LEU A 618 23.57 2.81 6.31
C LEU A 618 24.19 4.20 6.08
N GLY A 619 23.34 5.21 5.89
CA GLY A 619 23.75 6.58 5.53
C GLY A 619 24.23 6.69 4.08
N PRO A 620 24.52 7.90 3.60
CA PRO A 620 25.06 8.11 2.27
C PRO A 620 26.52 7.65 2.22
N VAL A 621 26.77 6.39 1.84
CA VAL A 621 28.10 5.91 1.45
C VAL A 621 28.46 6.55 0.10
N TYR A 622 28.87 7.81 0.15
CA TYR A 622 29.13 8.64 -1.02
C TYR A 622 30.50 8.31 -1.63
N ARG A 623 30.59 7.14 -2.25
CA ARG A 623 31.68 6.83 -3.18
C ARG A 623 31.33 7.47 -4.52
N MET A 624 31.92 8.62 -4.80
CA MET A 624 31.95 9.18 -6.15
C MET A 624 32.46 8.08 -7.12
N PRO A 625 31.72 7.65 -8.14
CA PRO A 625 32.34 7.03 -9.30
C PRO A 625 33.28 8.07 -9.93
N SER A 626 34.36 7.62 -10.57
CA SER A 626 35.46 8.47 -11.06
C SER A 626 35.09 9.40 -12.24
N GLN A 627 33.81 9.51 -12.58
CA GLN A 627 33.26 10.34 -13.67
C GLN A 627 33.06 11.82 -13.29
N ALA A 628 33.43 12.25 -12.08
CA ALA A 628 33.49 13.68 -11.74
C ALA A 628 34.47 14.50 -12.63
N ASN A 629 35.32 13.82 -13.41
CA ASN A 629 36.19 14.42 -14.43
C ASN A 629 35.60 14.39 -15.86
N GLU A 630 34.41 13.82 -16.07
CA GLU A 630 33.79 13.66 -17.41
C GLU A 630 32.95 14.89 -17.82
N PHE A 631 32.45 15.67 -16.84
CA PHE A 631 31.67 16.89 -17.08
C PHE A 631 32.27 18.08 -16.28
N PRO A 632 32.80 19.12 -16.93
CA PRO A 632 33.51 20.22 -16.26
C PRO A 632 32.58 21.26 -15.58
N SER A 633 31.25 21.07 -15.64
CA SER A 633 30.26 22.08 -15.27
C SER A 633 28.93 21.48 -14.81
N THR A 634 28.11 22.30 -14.15
CA THR A 634 26.82 21.94 -13.55
C THR A 634 25.61 22.45 -14.35
N LYS A 635 25.79 22.79 -15.63
CA LYS A 635 24.79 23.47 -16.47
C LYS A 635 24.53 22.78 -17.81
N ILE A 636 23.28 22.79 -18.25
CA ILE A 636 22.86 22.20 -19.54
C ILE A 636 23.38 22.96 -20.77
N TYR A 637 23.79 24.22 -20.63
CA TYR A 637 24.18 25.09 -21.74
C TYR A 637 25.59 24.82 -22.31
N GLU A 638 26.21 23.71 -21.91
CA GLU A 638 27.50 23.22 -22.44
C GLU A 638 27.33 21.93 -23.25
N PHE A 639 26.11 21.39 -23.35
CA PHE A 639 25.81 20.24 -24.20
C PHE A 639 25.42 20.69 -25.60
N THR A 640 26.01 20.04 -26.60
CA THR A 640 25.51 20.05 -27.98
C THR A 640 24.72 18.77 -28.22
N VAL A 641 23.53 18.90 -28.83
CA VAL A 641 22.64 17.79 -29.21
C VAL A 641 22.31 17.88 -30.69
N LYS A 642 21.75 16.82 -31.28
CA LYS A 642 21.31 16.84 -32.68
C LYS A 642 19.82 17.10 -32.79
N ASP A 643 19.41 17.92 -33.77
CA ASP A 643 18.01 18.03 -34.17
C ASP A 643 17.52 16.78 -34.92
N ALA A 644 16.22 16.68 -35.21
CA ALA A 644 15.65 15.57 -35.97
C ALA A 644 16.31 15.32 -37.36
N LYS A 645 17.04 16.30 -37.90
CA LYS A 645 17.75 16.25 -39.20
C LYS A 645 19.25 15.95 -39.03
N GLY A 646 19.70 15.64 -37.82
CA GLY A 646 21.09 15.28 -37.49
C GLY A 646 22.03 16.48 -37.36
N LYS A 647 21.52 17.71 -37.47
CA LYS A 647 22.30 18.94 -37.35
C LYS A 647 22.54 19.26 -35.88
N ASP A 648 23.77 19.67 -35.56
CA ASP A 648 24.14 20.06 -34.21
C ASP A 648 23.47 21.37 -33.76
N VAL A 649 22.98 21.34 -32.53
CA VAL A 649 22.32 22.41 -31.78
C VAL A 649 23.00 22.54 -30.42
N ASP A 650 23.76 23.61 -30.26
CA ASP A 650 24.34 24.03 -28.98
C ASP A 650 23.21 24.51 -28.05
N LEU A 651 23.04 23.90 -26.87
CA LEU A 651 21.95 24.26 -25.97
C LEU A 651 22.09 25.66 -25.34
N SER A 652 23.22 26.35 -25.48
CA SER A 652 23.38 27.74 -25.04
C SER A 652 22.44 28.73 -25.76
N VAL A 653 21.85 28.36 -26.91
CA VAL A 653 20.77 29.14 -27.56
C VAL A 653 19.51 29.26 -26.70
N TYR A 654 19.35 28.38 -25.70
CA TYR A 654 18.24 28.37 -24.75
C TYR A 654 18.54 29.12 -23.44
N ARG A 655 19.62 29.92 -23.39
CA ARG A 655 19.96 30.72 -22.21
C ARG A 655 18.89 31.77 -21.89
N GLY A 656 18.47 31.82 -20.63
CA GLY A 656 17.40 32.72 -20.18
C GLY A 656 15.98 32.19 -20.42
N LYS A 657 15.83 30.96 -20.93
CA LYS A 657 14.55 30.24 -21.07
C LYS A 657 14.42 29.17 -19.98
N VAL A 658 13.20 28.98 -19.48
CA VAL A 658 12.85 27.83 -18.62
C VAL A 658 12.64 26.64 -19.54
N LEU A 659 13.34 25.51 -19.32
CA LEU A 659 13.23 24.34 -20.21
C LEU A 659 12.50 23.18 -19.55
N LEU A 660 11.67 22.51 -20.33
CA LEU A 660 11.15 21.18 -20.01
C LEU A 660 11.73 20.16 -20.98
N ILE A 661 12.74 19.40 -20.52
CA ILE A 661 13.38 18.34 -21.31
C ILE A 661 12.63 17.03 -21.06
N VAL A 662 12.24 16.32 -22.12
CA VAL A 662 11.38 15.13 -22.03
C VAL A 662 11.89 14.02 -22.96
N ASN A 663 11.95 12.77 -22.47
CA ASN A 663 12.15 11.61 -23.35
C ASN A 663 10.79 11.12 -23.87
N VAL A 664 10.62 10.91 -25.18
CA VAL A 664 9.31 10.68 -25.80
C VAL A 664 9.24 9.40 -26.64
N ALA A 665 8.02 8.94 -26.90
CA ALA A 665 7.70 7.76 -27.70
C ALA A 665 6.35 7.92 -28.44
N SER A 666 6.26 7.42 -29.68
CA SER A 666 5.03 7.48 -30.50
C SER A 666 4.06 6.33 -30.25
N GLU A 667 4.54 5.17 -29.78
CA GLU A 667 3.75 3.95 -29.58
C GLU A 667 3.62 3.57 -28.09
N CYS A 668 3.55 4.56 -27.20
CA CYS A 668 3.41 4.37 -25.76
C CYS A 668 1.97 4.60 -25.29
N GLY A 669 1.52 3.85 -24.29
CA GLY A 669 0.20 4.08 -23.66
C GLY A 669 0.02 5.44 -23.00
N LEU A 670 1.12 6.20 -22.81
CA LEU A 670 1.12 7.56 -22.28
C LEU A 670 1.13 8.66 -23.37
N THR A 671 1.30 8.29 -24.64
CA THR A 671 1.49 9.21 -25.79
C THR A 671 0.30 10.15 -25.99
N ASP A 672 -0.93 9.62 -25.96
CA ASP A 672 -2.18 10.38 -26.17
C ASP A 672 -2.60 11.25 -24.98
N GLU A 673 -1.93 11.14 -23.83
CA GLU A 673 -2.09 12.04 -22.70
C GLU A 673 -0.97 13.10 -22.66
N ASN A 674 0.28 12.67 -22.85
CA ASN A 674 1.43 13.54 -22.68
C ASN A 674 1.62 14.54 -23.83
N TYR A 675 1.49 14.12 -25.09
CA TYR A 675 1.70 15.06 -26.20
C TYR A 675 0.65 16.19 -26.26
N PRO A 676 -0.67 15.95 -26.06
CA PRO A 676 -1.65 17.02 -25.97
C PRO A 676 -1.38 18.00 -24.83
N GLU A 677 -0.97 17.52 -23.64
CA GLU A 677 -0.67 18.40 -22.52
C GLU A 677 0.63 19.19 -22.68
N LEU A 678 1.70 18.57 -23.20
CA LEU A 678 2.94 19.29 -23.56
C LEU A 678 2.64 20.37 -24.60
N THR A 679 1.79 20.07 -25.60
CA THR A 679 1.36 21.03 -26.62
C THR A 679 0.62 22.21 -26.00
N LYS A 680 -0.38 21.93 -25.15
CA LYS A 680 -1.16 22.96 -24.44
C LYS A 680 -0.27 23.85 -23.56
N LEU A 681 0.61 23.23 -22.79
CA LEU A 681 1.55 23.89 -21.88
C LEU A 681 2.52 24.81 -22.66
N TYR A 682 3.09 24.32 -23.76
CA TYR A 682 3.94 25.13 -24.64
C TYR A 682 3.18 26.28 -25.31
N GLN A 683 2.00 26.02 -25.89
CA GLN A 683 1.17 27.07 -26.48
C GLN A 683 0.78 28.17 -25.48
N GLN A 684 0.65 27.84 -24.19
CA GLN A 684 0.29 28.78 -23.13
C GLN A 684 1.49 29.57 -22.57
N TYR A 685 2.73 29.05 -22.65
CA TYR A 685 3.91 29.62 -21.97
C TYR A 685 5.14 29.94 -22.83
N LYS A 686 5.19 29.53 -24.11
CA LYS A 686 6.35 29.78 -24.99
C LYS A 686 6.71 31.27 -25.12
N ASP A 687 5.68 32.11 -25.25
CA ASP A 687 5.81 33.57 -25.42
C ASP A 687 6.18 34.27 -24.10
N GLN A 688 6.13 33.55 -22.96
CA GLN A 688 6.61 33.98 -21.64
C GLN A 688 8.02 33.46 -21.31
N GLY A 689 8.58 32.55 -22.13
CA GLY A 689 9.93 32.02 -21.96
C GLY A 689 10.07 30.53 -21.65
N LEU A 690 9.01 29.72 -21.78
CA LEU A 690 9.10 28.26 -21.73
C LEU A 690 9.59 27.69 -23.07
N GLU A 691 10.48 26.71 -23.05
CA GLU A 691 10.79 25.87 -24.21
C GLU A 691 10.67 24.39 -23.83
N ILE A 692 10.15 23.56 -24.75
CA ILE A 692 10.06 22.10 -24.55
C ILE A 692 11.02 21.42 -25.52
N LEU A 693 11.92 20.60 -24.99
CA LEU A 693 12.95 19.89 -25.74
C LEU A 693 12.65 18.38 -25.67
N ALA A 694 12.03 17.85 -26.73
CA ALA A 694 11.59 16.46 -26.78
C ALA A 694 12.59 15.57 -27.51
N PHE A 695 13.07 14.54 -26.82
CA PHE A 695 14.07 13.58 -27.30
C PHE A 695 13.44 12.20 -27.49
N PRO A 696 13.20 11.73 -28.73
CA PRO A 696 12.66 10.40 -28.96
C PRO A 696 13.59 9.31 -28.40
N CYS A 697 13.03 8.25 -27.80
CA CYS A 697 13.82 7.17 -27.21
C CYS A 697 13.18 5.79 -27.39
N ASN A 698 13.92 4.84 -27.95
CA ASN A 698 13.40 3.50 -28.25
C ASN A 698 13.74 2.43 -27.18
N GLN A 699 14.45 2.79 -26.10
CA GLN A 699 14.88 1.84 -25.05
C GLN A 699 13.71 1.22 -24.27
N PHE A 700 12.55 1.88 -24.25
CA PHE A 700 11.39 1.46 -23.46
C PHE A 700 10.40 0.67 -24.32
N ALA A 701 10.51 -0.66 -24.23
CA ALA A 701 9.66 -1.63 -24.94
C ALA A 701 9.53 -1.41 -26.47
N ALA A 702 10.58 -0.85 -27.10
CA ALA A 702 10.63 -0.52 -28.53
C ALA A 702 9.49 0.41 -29.02
N GLN A 703 8.99 1.29 -28.16
CA GLN A 703 7.83 2.16 -28.42
C GLN A 703 8.14 3.42 -29.25
N GLU A 704 9.34 3.55 -29.80
CA GLU A 704 9.72 4.62 -30.73
C GLU A 704 10.48 4.06 -31.95
N PRO A 705 9.85 3.18 -32.76
CA PRO A 705 10.53 2.45 -33.82
C PRO A 705 10.89 3.33 -35.03
N GLY A 706 10.07 4.35 -35.34
CA GLY A 706 10.18 5.18 -36.54
C GLY A 706 11.47 5.99 -36.66
N SER A 707 11.76 6.50 -37.86
CA SER A 707 12.85 7.47 -38.08
C SER A 707 12.49 8.84 -37.51
N ASN A 708 13.49 9.71 -37.29
CA ASN A 708 13.27 11.07 -36.80
C ASN A 708 12.25 11.85 -37.63
N GLN A 709 12.27 11.69 -38.96
CA GLN A 709 11.28 12.30 -39.86
C GLN A 709 9.87 11.77 -39.59
N GLN A 710 9.70 10.45 -39.44
CA GLN A 710 8.39 9.85 -39.14
C GLN A 710 7.85 10.31 -37.78
N ILE A 711 8.74 10.53 -36.80
CA ILE A 711 8.39 11.03 -35.46
C ILE A 711 8.05 12.53 -35.51
N GLU A 712 8.84 13.35 -36.21
CA GLU A 712 8.56 14.77 -36.45
C GLU A 712 7.21 14.95 -37.16
N GLU A 713 6.96 14.18 -38.23
CA GLU A 713 5.68 14.17 -38.97
C GLU A 713 4.51 13.70 -38.10
N PHE A 714 4.68 12.62 -37.34
CA PHE A 714 3.65 12.09 -36.42
C PHE A 714 3.25 13.13 -35.37
N VAL A 715 4.22 13.70 -34.65
CA VAL A 715 3.94 14.65 -33.56
C VAL A 715 3.39 15.97 -34.10
N CYS A 716 3.96 16.51 -35.17
CA CYS A 716 3.47 17.76 -35.77
C CYS A 716 2.06 17.61 -36.35
N THR A 717 1.76 16.48 -37.00
CA THR A 717 0.45 16.28 -37.66
C THR A 717 -0.64 15.89 -36.66
N ARG A 718 -0.36 14.95 -35.75
CA ARG A 718 -1.34 14.40 -34.79
C ARG A 718 -1.60 15.36 -33.63
N PHE A 719 -0.54 15.95 -33.06
CA PHE A 719 -0.62 16.71 -31.81
C PHE A 719 -0.38 18.21 -31.97
N LYS A 720 0.25 18.67 -33.07
CA LYS A 720 0.53 20.08 -33.34
C LYS A 720 1.38 20.76 -32.25
N SER A 721 2.39 20.01 -31.77
CA SER A 721 3.32 20.37 -30.69
C SER A 721 3.81 21.82 -30.74
N GLY A 722 4.38 22.23 -31.88
CA GLY A 722 5.05 23.52 -32.06
C GLY A 722 6.41 23.64 -31.35
N PHE A 723 6.73 22.73 -30.42
CA PHE A 723 8.03 22.62 -29.77
C PHE A 723 8.97 21.66 -30.53
N GLN A 724 10.28 21.76 -30.28
CA GLN A 724 11.29 21.05 -31.07
C GLN A 724 11.38 19.56 -30.71
N ILE A 725 11.42 18.73 -31.74
CA ILE A 725 11.81 17.32 -31.68
C ILE A 725 13.30 17.21 -32.05
N PHE A 726 14.06 16.51 -31.24
CA PHE A 726 15.49 16.26 -31.42
C PHE A 726 15.76 14.87 -32.03
N ASP A 727 17.02 14.55 -32.25
CA ASP A 727 17.48 13.24 -32.71
C ASP A 727 17.08 12.12 -31.73
N LYS A 728 16.89 10.90 -32.24
CA LYS A 728 16.49 9.75 -31.43
C LYS A 728 17.69 9.19 -30.67
N ILE A 729 17.60 9.14 -29.35
CA ILE A 729 18.73 8.83 -28.46
C ILE A 729 18.47 7.66 -27.50
N GLU A 730 19.55 7.11 -26.98
CA GLU A 730 19.56 6.34 -25.74
C GLU A 730 19.65 7.28 -24.53
N VAL A 731 18.93 6.97 -23.44
CA VAL A 731 18.91 7.79 -22.20
C VAL A 731 19.50 7.06 -20.99
N ASN A 732 19.51 5.73 -21.01
CA ASN A 732 20.10 4.83 -20.02
C ASN A 732 21.29 4.06 -20.58
N GLY A 733 22.08 3.44 -19.68
CA GLY A 733 23.25 2.64 -20.05
C GLY A 733 24.45 3.45 -20.54
N ASP A 734 25.47 2.73 -21.04
CA ASP A 734 26.75 3.31 -21.46
C ASP A 734 26.64 4.19 -22.71
N ASN A 735 25.73 3.81 -23.62
CA ASN A 735 25.41 4.54 -24.85
C ASN A 735 24.55 5.80 -24.63
N ALA A 736 24.09 6.06 -23.40
CA ALA A 736 23.23 7.21 -23.11
C ALA A 736 23.86 8.51 -23.61
N ALA A 737 23.04 9.36 -24.26
CA ALA A 737 23.49 10.66 -24.74
C ALA A 737 24.10 11.48 -23.58
N PRO A 738 25.19 12.25 -23.79
CA PRO A 738 25.87 12.99 -22.72
C PRO A 738 24.94 13.87 -21.88
N LEU A 739 23.94 14.51 -22.51
CA LEU A 739 22.89 15.25 -21.81
C LEU A 739 22.10 14.37 -20.82
N TYR A 740 21.72 13.15 -21.20
CA TYR A 740 20.98 12.22 -20.33
C TYR A 740 21.87 11.42 -19.37
N LYS A 741 23.19 11.38 -19.57
CA LYS A 741 24.13 11.06 -18.48
C LYS A 741 24.09 12.16 -17.43
N PHE A 742 24.28 13.42 -17.84
CA PHE A 742 24.25 14.58 -16.94
C PHE A 742 22.91 14.77 -16.20
N LEU A 743 21.76 14.71 -16.89
CA LEU A 743 20.44 14.85 -16.27
C LEU A 743 20.17 13.77 -15.21
N ARG A 744 20.76 12.57 -15.34
CA ARG A 744 20.65 11.51 -14.33
C ARG A 744 21.46 11.80 -13.05
N LEU A 745 22.50 12.63 -13.08
CA LEU A 745 23.37 12.95 -11.92
C LEU A 745 22.74 13.84 -10.84
N GLY A 746 21.53 14.37 -11.06
CA GLY A 746 20.82 15.18 -10.04
C GLY A 746 20.35 14.35 -8.84
N LYS A 747 20.13 15.02 -7.70
CA LYS A 747 19.65 14.37 -6.47
C LYS A 747 18.14 14.10 -6.53
N TRP A 748 17.75 13.01 -7.19
CA TRP A 748 16.35 12.68 -7.48
C TRP A 748 15.64 11.85 -6.39
N GLY A 749 16.08 11.95 -5.14
CA GLY A 749 15.58 11.15 -4.01
C GLY A 749 16.17 9.74 -3.92
N PHE A 750 15.56 8.88 -3.09
CA PHE A 750 16.08 7.54 -2.72
C PHE A 750 15.88 6.45 -3.80
N PHE A 751 15.98 6.79 -5.09
CA PHE A 751 15.66 5.88 -6.20
C PHE A 751 16.69 5.92 -7.33
N ASP A 752 16.74 4.82 -8.09
CA ASP A 752 17.70 4.61 -9.19
C ASP A 752 17.73 5.76 -10.21
N ASP A 753 18.94 6.25 -10.51
CA ASP A 753 19.20 7.36 -11.43
C ASP A 753 18.61 7.10 -12.82
N ASP A 754 18.54 5.84 -13.27
CA ASP A 754 18.01 5.44 -14.58
C ASP A 754 16.61 6.01 -14.88
N ILE A 755 16.40 6.45 -16.12
CA ILE A 755 15.09 6.85 -16.64
C ILE A 755 14.17 5.62 -16.65
N GLN A 756 13.03 5.70 -15.98
CA GLN A 756 12.23 4.50 -15.69
C GLN A 756 11.29 4.09 -16.84
N TRP A 757 10.87 5.04 -17.67
CA TRP A 757 9.99 4.83 -18.83
C TRP A 757 10.02 6.02 -19.79
N ASN A 758 9.24 5.94 -20.87
CA ASN A 758 8.86 7.07 -21.71
C ASN A 758 8.16 8.19 -20.91
N PHE A 759 8.37 9.44 -21.31
CA PHE A 759 7.83 10.66 -20.71
C PHE A 759 8.28 10.95 -19.27
N ALA A 760 9.51 10.62 -18.87
CA ALA A 760 10.12 11.33 -17.75
C ALA A 760 10.41 12.78 -18.17
N LYS A 761 10.27 13.73 -17.23
CA LYS A 761 10.50 15.17 -17.51
C LYS A 761 11.57 15.74 -16.58
N PHE A 762 12.41 16.63 -17.09
CA PHE A 762 13.36 17.43 -16.33
C PHE A 762 13.04 18.91 -16.52
N LEU A 763 12.82 19.64 -15.43
CA LEU A 763 12.59 21.08 -15.43
C LEU A 763 13.89 21.82 -15.12
N VAL A 764 14.21 22.85 -15.89
CA VAL A 764 15.47 23.60 -15.85
C VAL A 764 15.19 25.10 -15.73
N ASP A 765 15.96 25.78 -14.90
CA ASP A 765 15.89 27.24 -14.72
C ASP A 765 16.56 28.03 -15.87
N LYS A 766 16.43 29.36 -15.82
CA LYS A 766 16.94 30.32 -16.82
C LYS A 766 18.48 30.36 -16.85
N GLU A 767 19.11 29.88 -15.79
CA GLU A 767 20.54 29.79 -15.57
C GLU A 767 21.13 28.48 -16.11
N GLY A 768 20.28 27.53 -16.51
CA GLY A 768 20.66 26.24 -17.10
C GLY A 768 20.93 25.13 -16.08
N LYS A 769 20.49 25.29 -14.82
CA LYS A 769 20.57 24.25 -13.78
C LYS A 769 19.26 23.47 -13.73
N VAL A 770 19.36 22.17 -13.55
CA VAL A 770 18.19 21.29 -13.41
C VAL A 770 17.57 21.49 -12.02
N VAL A 771 16.28 21.81 -11.99
CA VAL A 771 15.53 22.17 -10.77
C VAL A 771 14.76 20.97 -10.23
N ASN A 772 14.11 20.19 -11.10
CA ASN A 772 13.27 19.06 -10.69
C ASN A 772 13.19 17.97 -11.77
N ARG A 773 12.82 16.75 -11.37
CA ARG A 773 12.58 15.58 -12.23
C ARG A 773 11.22 14.97 -11.91
N TYR A 774 10.40 14.74 -12.93
CA TYR A 774 9.04 14.21 -12.81
C TYR A 774 8.91 12.84 -13.47
N TYR A 775 8.05 12.00 -12.90
CA TYR A 775 7.85 10.63 -13.36
C TYR A 775 7.10 10.56 -14.70
N PRO A 776 7.27 9.43 -15.44
CA PRO A 776 6.45 9.07 -16.61
C PRO A 776 4.95 9.39 -16.47
N THR A 777 4.37 9.01 -15.33
CA THR A 777 2.94 9.15 -15.01
C THR A 777 2.54 10.53 -14.51
N THR A 778 3.48 11.46 -14.26
CA THR A 778 3.14 12.83 -13.89
C THR A 778 2.66 13.58 -15.15
N LEU A 779 1.39 13.97 -15.18
CA LEU A 779 0.77 14.65 -16.32
C LEU A 779 1.44 16.02 -16.59
N PRO A 780 1.86 16.34 -17.83
CA PRO A 780 2.61 17.57 -18.12
C PRO A 780 1.95 18.87 -17.65
N PHE A 781 0.62 18.96 -17.65
CA PHE A 781 -0.09 20.16 -17.20
C PHE A 781 -0.11 20.32 -15.66
N SER A 782 0.24 19.29 -14.87
CA SER A 782 0.41 19.46 -13.42
C SER A 782 1.69 20.22 -13.05
N LEU A 783 2.67 20.30 -13.97
CA LEU A 783 3.92 21.07 -13.81
C LEU A 783 3.71 22.58 -14.01
N GLU A 784 2.50 23.02 -14.36
CA GLU A 784 2.18 24.42 -14.66
C GLU A 784 2.53 25.37 -13.50
N HIS A 785 2.43 24.94 -12.24
CA HIS A 785 2.81 25.74 -11.08
C HIS A 785 4.33 25.99 -11.01
N ASP A 786 5.14 24.93 -11.13
CA ASP A 786 6.59 25.02 -11.03
C ASP A 786 7.18 25.79 -12.21
N ILE A 787 6.60 25.62 -13.40
CA ILE A 787 6.93 26.40 -14.59
C ILE A 787 6.57 27.88 -14.39
N LYS A 788 5.37 28.20 -13.88
CA LYS A 788 4.97 29.59 -13.55
C LYS A 788 5.95 30.24 -12.58
N LYS A 789 6.44 29.50 -11.58
CA LYS A 789 7.43 30.00 -10.62
C LYS A 789 8.73 30.41 -11.32
N LEU A 790 9.37 29.49 -12.05
CA LEU A 790 10.62 29.79 -12.76
C LEU A 790 10.47 30.86 -13.85
N LEU A 791 9.29 30.97 -14.48
CA LEU A 791 8.99 32.05 -15.43
C LEU A 791 8.85 33.41 -14.72
N ALA A 792 8.19 33.45 -13.56
CA ALA A 792 7.96 34.67 -12.79
C ALA A 792 9.20 35.18 -12.01
N GLU A 793 10.20 34.32 -11.77
CA GLU A 793 11.48 34.71 -11.16
C GLU A 793 12.23 35.73 -12.05
N SER A 794 12.12 37.01 -11.69
CA SER A 794 12.91 38.10 -12.27
C SER A 794 14.28 38.17 -11.62
N HIS A 795 15.34 38.33 -12.42
CA HIS A 795 16.67 38.62 -11.87
C HIS A 795 16.65 39.95 -11.10
N GLU A 796 16.79 39.90 -9.77
CA GLU A 796 17.50 40.97 -9.06
C GLU A 796 18.98 40.90 -9.49
N CYS A 797 19.61 42.06 -9.68
CA CYS A 797 20.88 42.23 -10.40
C CYS A 797 21.99 42.80 -9.50
#